data_AF-A0A4T0PHU7-F1
#
_entry.id   AF-A0A4T0PHU7-F1
#
_cell.length_a   1.000
_cell.length_b   1.000
_cell.length_c   1.000
_cell.angle_alpha   90.00
_cell.angle_beta   90.00
_cell.angle_gamma   90.00
#
_symmetry.space_group_name_H-M   'P 1'
#
loop_
_entity.id
_entity.type
_entity.pdbx_description
1 polymer ?
#
loop_
_entity_poly.entity_id
_entity_poly.type
_entity_poly.pdbx_seq_one_letter_code
_entity_poly.pdbx_strand_id
1 'polypeptide(L)'
;MGLSVSKLLSTLFGKKEMRILMVGLDAAGKTTILYKLKLGEIVTTIPTIGFNVETVEYKNISFTVWDVGGQDKIRPLWRHYFQNTQGIIFVVDSNDRERVTEAREELQRMLNEDELRDAHLLVFANKQDLPNAMNAAEITDKLGLHSLRQRTWYIQATCATSGDGLYEGLEWLSTNLKNKMSIGVTPLSLTTKMSTKIYSRDDISKHNTKGDLWIVIDSMIYDVSKFMNMHPGGASVFLDEEVAGQDATEQFFNLHRVEVLQKPQYKRLIVGQVENEKPIVKFPQPGDLSEVPYGEPSWLSKAYHSPYYNDSHKALQKWMRKFVDTVITPDAIAREKDGKRFSDDVVKKMAQYEINAMRLGPGKHLHGRTLAEGIVKPEEFDYIHEMVINQELVRHGQRGYGDGLLAGMVIGLPPVLNFGSEELKKRIIPEVLSGEKFISLAISEAFAGSDVANLRTTAKKSEDGKHWIINGTKKWITNGTFSDYFSVGCKTEGGLTMILVERTEGVSTEQIKTSYSTTAGTAFITFDDVKVPVENTLGPEDGGLLVILSNFNHERFVMATASVRSIRFVIEECFKWANQRKVFGKTLLGQPVIRYKLAGMVAKAESLQAWLEYIGFQMTKMSYKEQSRYLAGPIALLKMQCTRVENSVADDAVQIFGGRAITQTGMGRNIEMFNRTYKFNSLLGGSEEILGDLGIRQAMRQLALASLAAYTAAHGVVSEVWVGDQWYNGANYGSANDNSPVRAMPSDGAYVAYYNVNTDDIVCGTNGQNPVSVTADITAGDQVKLRWKGDRGPTGDYWGHYEGPVLDYLMRCDGDCTQFYSSYGNARVYKIWQAGLDSSQARPDQGFWPSRPSGNGLWAMDDMSRNYGSWHTVTIPESTPEGQYILRHELINLSSADDLDGTAETPIGGPQYYPACVQLNVKAKDGVDPIWAPETPARSMYSTGDAIVNIYTPGPDGIENFDIPGPAVVNTVNRKRSARRFERHAKREAFAQKH
;
A
#
# COMPACT_ATOMS: atom_id res chain seq x y z
N MET A 1 -39.67 -0.53 -38.23
CA MET A 1 -39.41 -0.69 -36.78
C MET A 1 -39.64 -2.14 -36.30
N GLY A 2 -38.95 -3.14 -36.88
CA GLY A 2 -39.15 -4.56 -36.50
C GLY A 2 -37.89 -5.44 -36.54
N LEU A 3 -36.74 -4.91 -36.96
CA LEU A 3 -35.49 -5.69 -37.08
C LEU A 3 -34.45 -5.37 -35.98
N SER A 4 -34.54 -4.21 -35.34
CA SER A 4 -33.57 -3.78 -34.31
C SER A 4 -33.83 -4.38 -32.92
N VAL A 5 -35.05 -4.91 -32.68
CA VAL A 5 -35.42 -5.52 -31.38
C VAL A 5 -34.99 -6.99 -31.30
N SER A 6 -34.90 -7.69 -32.44
CA SER A 6 -34.49 -9.10 -32.49
C SER A 6 -33.00 -9.31 -32.19
N LYS A 7 -32.12 -8.41 -32.68
CA LYS A 7 -30.69 -8.45 -32.33
C LYS A 7 -30.44 -8.10 -30.86
N LEU A 8 -31.18 -7.15 -30.30
CA LEU A 8 -31.05 -6.72 -28.90
C LEU A 8 -31.52 -7.81 -27.91
N LEU A 9 -32.54 -8.59 -28.27
CA LEU A 9 -33.02 -9.72 -27.46
C LEU A 9 -32.08 -10.93 -27.48
N SER A 10 -31.31 -11.15 -28.56
CA SER A 10 -30.32 -12.24 -28.62
C SER A 10 -29.10 -12.02 -27.71
N THR A 11 -28.74 -10.76 -27.44
CA THR A 11 -27.65 -10.35 -26.55
C THR A 11 -28.05 -10.28 -25.07
N LEU A 12 -29.35 -10.39 -24.75
CA LEU A 12 -29.89 -10.39 -23.38
C LEU A 12 -29.97 -11.80 -22.76
N PHE A 13 -29.74 -12.86 -23.52
CA PHE A 13 -29.63 -14.23 -23.00
C PHE A 13 -28.16 -14.62 -22.96
N GLY A 14 -27.60 -14.72 -21.74
CA GLY A 14 -26.23 -15.20 -21.52
C GLY A 14 -25.96 -16.54 -22.20
N LYS A 15 -24.67 -16.82 -22.47
CA LYS A 15 -24.21 -18.13 -22.97
C LYS A 15 -24.80 -19.22 -22.06
N LYS A 16 -25.71 -20.03 -22.59
CA LYS A 16 -26.40 -21.08 -21.84
C LYS A 16 -25.48 -22.30 -21.78
N GLU A 17 -24.91 -22.60 -20.62
CA GLU A 17 -24.10 -23.80 -20.41
C GLU A 17 -24.95 -25.05 -20.70
N MET A 18 -24.41 -25.98 -21.49
CA MET A 18 -25.10 -27.20 -21.91
C MET A 18 -24.38 -28.43 -21.37
N ARG A 19 -25.01 -29.21 -20.50
CA ARG A 19 -24.38 -30.40 -19.90
C ARG A 19 -24.33 -31.54 -20.92
N ILE A 20 -23.13 -31.94 -21.31
CA ILE A 20 -22.88 -33.11 -22.16
C ILE A 20 -22.02 -34.12 -21.42
N LEU A 21 -22.30 -35.41 -21.62
CA LEU A 21 -21.61 -36.53 -21.00
C LEU A 21 -20.82 -37.33 -22.04
N MET A 22 -19.50 -37.45 -21.89
CA MET A 22 -18.66 -38.32 -22.74
C MET A 22 -18.35 -39.66 -22.04
N VAL A 23 -18.71 -40.78 -22.67
CA VAL A 23 -18.62 -42.15 -22.12
C VAL A 23 -18.25 -43.17 -23.21
N GLY A 24 -17.90 -44.39 -22.82
CA GLY A 24 -17.46 -45.46 -23.73
C GLY A 24 -16.62 -46.51 -23.00
N LEU A 25 -16.33 -47.64 -23.64
CA LEU A 25 -15.52 -48.71 -23.04
C LEU A 25 -14.09 -48.25 -22.70
N ASP A 26 -13.39 -49.01 -21.86
CA ASP A 26 -11.97 -48.76 -21.58
C ASP A 26 -11.14 -48.90 -22.87
N ALA A 27 -10.01 -48.18 -22.91
CA ALA A 27 -9.14 -48.09 -24.08
C ALA A 27 -9.77 -47.48 -25.37
N ALA A 28 -11.03 -47.05 -25.37
CA ALA A 28 -11.69 -46.42 -26.53
C ALA A 28 -11.09 -45.06 -26.96
N GLY A 29 -10.22 -44.45 -26.15
CA GLY A 29 -9.52 -43.20 -26.46
C GLY A 29 -10.17 -41.92 -25.94
N LYS A 30 -11.08 -42.02 -24.96
CA LYS A 30 -11.75 -40.88 -24.31
C LYS A 30 -10.77 -39.83 -23.76
N THR A 31 -9.78 -40.26 -22.99
CA THR A 31 -8.74 -39.40 -22.38
C THR A 31 -7.88 -38.70 -23.45
N THR A 32 -7.56 -39.41 -24.54
CA THR A 32 -6.80 -38.85 -25.66
C THR A 32 -7.61 -37.78 -26.39
N ILE A 33 -8.90 -38.01 -26.64
CA ILE A 33 -9.82 -37.00 -27.21
C ILE A 33 -9.90 -35.77 -26.30
N LEU A 34 -10.03 -35.98 -24.99
CA LEU A 34 -10.07 -34.90 -24.01
C LEU A 34 -8.82 -34.01 -24.07
N TYR A 35 -7.63 -34.60 -24.01
CA TYR A 35 -6.39 -33.83 -24.04
C TYR A 35 -6.16 -33.16 -25.39
N LYS A 36 -6.49 -33.82 -26.50
CA LYS A 36 -6.40 -33.22 -27.83
C LYS A 36 -7.26 -31.96 -27.94
N LEU A 37 -8.50 -32.01 -27.44
CA LEU A 37 -9.42 -30.87 -27.46
C LEU A 37 -9.04 -29.75 -26.47
N LYS A 38 -8.37 -30.08 -25.36
CA LYS A 38 -8.04 -29.12 -24.29
C LYS A 38 -6.66 -28.45 -24.47
N LEU A 39 -5.66 -29.19 -24.92
CA LEU A 39 -4.25 -28.78 -24.88
C LEU A 39 -3.62 -28.61 -26.27
N GLY A 40 -4.26 -29.08 -27.35
CA GLY A 40 -3.73 -29.00 -28.71
C GLY A 40 -2.57 -29.97 -29.03
N GLU A 41 -2.08 -30.74 -28.05
CA GLU A 41 -0.92 -31.63 -28.17
C GLU A 41 -1.26 -33.11 -27.88
N ILE A 42 -0.44 -34.04 -28.40
CA ILE A 42 -0.57 -35.49 -28.17
C ILE A 42 0.23 -35.87 -26.92
N VAL A 43 -0.46 -36.12 -25.81
CA VAL A 43 0.16 -36.70 -24.61
C VAL A 43 0.04 -38.23 -24.68
N THR A 44 1.16 -38.96 -24.59
CA THR A 44 1.14 -40.43 -24.45
C THR A 44 0.51 -40.80 -23.11
N THR A 45 -0.71 -41.34 -23.12
CA THR A 45 -1.47 -41.68 -21.91
C THR A 45 -1.21 -43.13 -21.47
N ILE A 46 -0.87 -43.32 -20.19
CA ILE A 46 -0.92 -44.62 -19.48
C ILE A 46 -2.40 -44.86 -19.06
N PRO A 47 -2.93 -46.11 -19.03
CA PRO A 47 -4.33 -46.35 -18.67
C PRO A 47 -4.71 -45.70 -17.34
N THR A 48 -5.76 -44.86 -17.35
CA THR A 48 -6.19 -44.06 -16.19
C THR A 48 -6.56 -44.96 -15.00
N ILE A 49 -5.84 -44.81 -13.88
CA ILE A 49 -6.23 -45.33 -12.56
C ILE A 49 -6.91 -44.18 -11.81
N GLY A 50 -8.24 -44.07 -11.86
CA GLY A 50 -9.03 -43.09 -11.09
C GLY A 50 -10.09 -42.31 -11.89
N PHE A 51 -10.73 -41.35 -11.22
CA PHE A 51 -11.71 -40.40 -11.76
C PHE A 51 -11.00 -39.11 -12.23
N ASN A 52 -11.08 -38.75 -13.52
CA ASN A 52 -10.67 -37.43 -14.00
C ASN A 52 -11.85 -36.67 -14.60
N VAL A 53 -12.01 -35.39 -14.27
CA VAL A 53 -13.18 -34.58 -14.62
C VAL A 53 -12.68 -33.27 -15.17
N GLU A 54 -12.93 -33.04 -16.46
CA GLU A 54 -12.42 -31.88 -17.14
C GLU A 54 -13.50 -31.24 -17.99
N THR A 55 -13.53 -29.91 -18.02
CA THR A 55 -14.50 -29.17 -18.83
C THR A 55 -13.80 -28.61 -20.07
N VAL A 56 -14.38 -28.87 -21.24
CA VAL A 56 -13.91 -28.37 -22.54
C VAL A 56 -14.96 -27.41 -23.08
N GLU A 57 -14.51 -26.25 -23.56
CA GLU A 57 -15.37 -25.28 -24.23
C GLU A 57 -15.19 -25.37 -25.75
N TYR A 58 -16.28 -25.59 -26.48
CA TYR A 58 -16.31 -25.51 -27.94
C TYR A 58 -17.48 -24.61 -28.38
N LYS A 59 -17.16 -23.46 -28.97
CA LYS A 59 -18.10 -22.39 -29.36
C LYS A 59 -19.00 -21.93 -28.20
N ASN A 60 -20.26 -22.35 -28.23
CA ASN A 60 -21.31 -22.01 -27.26
C ASN A 60 -21.78 -23.25 -26.48
N ILE A 61 -20.95 -24.30 -26.46
CA ILE A 61 -21.11 -25.49 -25.62
C ILE A 61 -19.93 -25.51 -24.63
N SER A 62 -20.23 -25.66 -23.34
CA SER A 62 -19.28 -26.08 -22.32
C SER A 62 -19.65 -27.51 -21.93
N PHE A 63 -18.80 -28.50 -22.20
CA PHE A 63 -19.09 -29.89 -21.88
C PHE A 63 -18.08 -30.47 -20.91
N THR A 64 -18.57 -31.20 -19.90
CA THR A 64 -17.74 -31.87 -18.91
C THR A 64 -17.45 -33.29 -19.36
N VAL A 65 -16.20 -33.55 -19.71
CA VAL A 65 -15.68 -34.88 -19.99
C VAL A 65 -15.30 -35.52 -18.66
N TRP A 66 -16.04 -36.57 -18.28
CA TRP A 66 -15.71 -37.40 -17.15
C TRP A 66 -14.97 -38.62 -17.70
N ASP A 67 -13.65 -38.66 -17.51
CA ASP A 67 -12.86 -39.88 -17.77
C ASP A 67 -13.19 -40.89 -16.66
N VAL A 68 -14.38 -41.48 -16.76
CA VAL A 68 -14.77 -42.64 -15.96
C VAL A 68 -14.27 -43.85 -16.71
N GLY A 69 -13.35 -44.60 -16.09
CA GLY A 69 -12.80 -45.81 -16.69
C GLY A 69 -13.93 -46.73 -17.20
N GLY A 70 -13.77 -47.30 -18.38
CA GLY A 70 -14.79 -48.16 -18.98
C GLY A 70 -14.69 -49.62 -18.53
N GLN A 71 -14.02 -49.89 -17.39
CA GLN A 71 -13.90 -51.24 -16.83
C GLN A 71 -15.24 -51.67 -16.21
N ASP A 72 -15.62 -52.93 -16.39
CA ASP A 72 -16.93 -53.49 -15.99
C ASP A 72 -17.40 -53.08 -14.59
N LYS A 73 -16.48 -53.05 -13.60
CA LYS A 73 -16.80 -52.77 -12.19
C LYS A 73 -17.23 -51.33 -11.91
N ILE A 74 -16.92 -50.38 -12.79
CA ILE A 74 -17.16 -48.93 -12.56
C ILE A 74 -18.17 -48.31 -13.54
N ARG A 75 -18.58 -49.02 -14.59
CA ARG A 75 -19.68 -48.60 -15.50
C ARG A 75 -21.00 -48.29 -14.78
N PRO A 76 -21.39 -48.99 -13.69
CA PRO A 76 -22.60 -48.64 -12.95
C PRO A 76 -22.58 -47.22 -12.33
N LEU A 77 -21.43 -46.54 -12.28
CA LEU A 77 -21.31 -45.17 -11.79
C LEU A 77 -21.77 -44.13 -12.83
N TRP A 78 -21.88 -44.48 -14.12
CA TRP A 78 -22.31 -43.56 -15.18
C TRP A 78 -23.68 -42.94 -14.86
N ARG A 79 -24.58 -43.71 -14.22
CA ARG A 79 -25.94 -43.27 -13.86
C ARG A 79 -26.00 -42.06 -12.94
N HIS A 80 -24.97 -41.84 -12.12
CA HIS A 80 -24.88 -40.66 -11.26
C HIS A 80 -24.75 -39.35 -12.05
N TYR A 81 -24.47 -39.43 -13.35
CA TYR A 81 -24.21 -38.29 -14.21
C TYR A 81 -25.30 -38.02 -15.26
N PHE A 82 -26.37 -38.82 -15.32
CA PHE A 82 -27.40 -38.71 -16.35
C PHE A 82 -28.31 -37.48 -16.18
N GLN A 83 -28.59 -37.07 -14.95
CA GLN A 83 -29.50 -35.94 -14.69
C GLN A 83 -29.10 -34.65 -15.43
N ASN A 84 -30.06 -34.01 -16.09
CA ASN A 84 -29.85 -32.78 -16.86
C ASN A 84 -28.83 -32.90 -18.02
N THR A 85 -28.44 -34.11 -18.43
CA THR A 85 -27.57 -34.30 -19.59
C THR A 85 -28.36 -34.06 -20.88
N GLN A 86 -27.94 -33.06 -21.66
CA GLN A 86 -28.62 -32.62 -22.88
C GLN A 86 -28.05 -33.31 -24.13
N GLY A 87 -26.81 -33.78 -24.06
CA GLY A 87 -26.16 -34.56 -25.12
C GLY A 87 -25.17 -35.58 -24.56
N ILE A 88 -24.95 -36.65 -25.31
CA ILE A 88 -24.04 -37.75 -24.97
C ILE A 88 -23.02 -37.86 -26.09
N ILE A 89 -21.74 -38.03 -25.74
CA ILE A 89 -20.68 -38.42 -26.66
C ILE A 89 -20.25 -39.83 -26.31
N PHE A 90 -20.62 -40.82 -27.12
CA PHE A 90 -20.24 -42.22 -26.92
C PHE A 90 -19.03 -42.57 -27.80
N VAL A 91 -17.89 -42.88 -27.19
CA VAL A 91 -16.63 -43.16 -27.88
C VAL A 91 -16.45 -44.67 -28.05
N VAL A 92 -16.23 -45.09 -29.29
CA VAL A 92 -16.05 -46.49 -29.68
C VAL A 92 -14.67 -46.69 -30.31
N ASP A 93 -13.95 -47.71 -29.85
CA ASP A 93 -12.72 -48.17 -30.50
C ASP A 93 -13.09 -48.88 -31.81
N SER A 94 -12.77 -48.24 -32.94
CA SER A 94 -13.09 -48.80 -34.25
C SER A 94 -12.23 -50.02 -34.60
N ASN A 95 -11.06 -50.17 -33.99
CA ASN A 95 -10.14 -51.28 -34.25
C ASN A 95 -10.44 -52.50 -33.36
N ASP A 96 -11.24 -52.33 -32.29
CA ASP A 96 -11.66 -53.39 -31.39
C ASP A 96 -12.95 -54.07 -31.87
N ARG A 97 -12.78 -55.01 -32.80
CA ARG A 97 -13.90 -55.75 -33.40
C ARG A 97 -14.54 -56.76 -32.44
N GLU A 98 -13.85 -57.17 -31.37
CA GLU A 98 -14.33 -58.18 -30.41
C GLU A 98 -15.29 -57.56 -29.38
N ARG A 99 -14.99 -56.35 -28.89
CA ARG A 99 -15.78 -55.68 -27.83
C ARG A 99 -16.85 -54.71 -28.34
N VAL A 100 -17.07 -54.62 -29.65
CA VAL A 100 -18.12 -53.76 -30.21
C VAL A 100 -19.54 -54.19 -29.80
N THR A 101 -19.76 -55.49 -29.59
CA THR A 101 -21.04 -56.02 -29.07
C THR A 101 -21.26 -55.59 -27.63
N GLU A 102 -20.20 -55.60 -26.81
CA GLU A 102 -20.24 -55.09 -25.44
C GLU A 102 -20.53 -53.58 -25.41
N ALA A 103 -19.91 -52.81 -26.32
CA ALA A 103 -20.17 -51.38 -26.47
C ALA A 103 -21.63 -51.10 -26.83
N ARG A 104 -22.25 -51.95 -27.67
CA ARG A 104 -23.68 -51.89 -27.99
C ARG A 104 -24.54 -52.13 -26.75
N GLU A 105 -24.26 -53.17 -25.97
CA GLU A 105 -25.05 -53.50 -24.79
C GLU A 105 -25.01 -52.38 -23.74
N GLU A 106 -23.85 -51.79 -23.51
CA GLU A 106 -23.69 -50.65 -22.59
C GLU A 106 -24.39 -49.40 -23.11
N LEU A 107 -24.27 -49.10 -24.42
CA LEU A 107 -24.98 -47.99 -25.04
C LEU A 107 -26.49 -48.16 -24.87
N GLN A 108 -27.04 -49.33 -25.16
CA GLN A 108 -28.48 -49.60 -25.02
C GLN A 108 -28.92 -49.52 -23.56
N ARG A 109 -28.15 -50.08 -22.62
CA ARG A 109 -28.42 -50.00 -21.18
C ARG A 109 -28.50 -48.55 -20.72
N MET A 110 -27.53 -47.72 -21.13
CA MET A 110 -27.51 -46.29 -20.80
C MET A 110 -28.68 -45.53 -21.43
N LEU A 111 -28.98 -45.76 -22.71
CA LEU A 111 -30.04 -45.02 -23.41
C LEU A 111 -31.46 -45.37 -22.95
N ASN A 112 -31.63 -46.48 -22.23
CA ASN A 112 -32.89 -46.89 -21.60
C ASN A 112 -33.21 -46.15 -20.29
N GLU A 113 -32.27 -45.35 -19.77
CA GLU A 113 -32.45 -44.59 -18.53
C GLU A 113 -33.30 -43.33 -18.81
N ASP A 114 -34.34 -43.12 -18.00
CA ASP A 114 -35.34 -42.08 -18.25
C ASP A 114 -34.72 -40.67 -18.23
N GLU A 115 -33.68 -40.44 -17.43
CA GLU A 115 -32.94 -39.17 -17.36
C GLU A 115 -32.25 -38.80 -18.68
N LEU A 116 -31.95 -39.78 -19.53
CA LEU A 116 -31.32 -39.59 -20.82
C LEU A 116 -32.31 -39.60 -21.98
N ARG A 117 -33.62 -39.77 -21.74
CA ARG A 117 -34.63 -39.92 -22.80
C ARG A 117 -34.54 -38.83 -23.88
N ASP A 118 -34.29 -37.58 -23.47
CA ASP A 118 -34.26 -36.41 -24.35
C ASP A 118 -32.86 -36.02 -24.88
N ALA A 119 -31.81 -36.75 -24.48
CA ALA A 119 -30.43 -36.42 -24.82
C ALA A 119 -30.06 -36.81 -26.26
N HIS A 120 -29.43 -35.88 -26.98
CA HIS A 120 -28.87 -36.15 -28.31
C HIS A 120 -27.65 -37.06 -28.20
N LEU A 121 -27.46 -37.99 -29.14
CA LEU A 121 -26.34 -38.93 -29.12
C LEU A 121 -25.34 -38.64 -30.25
N LEU A 122 -24.12 -38.28 -29.91
CA LEU A 122 -22.98 -38.27 -30.81
C LEU A 122 -22.15 -39.54 -30.56
N VAL A 123 -21.86 -40.31 -31.61
CA VAL A 123 -20.95 -41.46 -31.55
C VAL A 123 -19.64 -41.09 -32.22
N PHE A 124 -18.52 -41.20 -31.50
CA PHE A 124 -17.19 -41.12 -32.09
C PHE A 124 -16.69 -42.52 -32.41
N ALA A 125 -16.60 -42.82 -33.71
CA ALA A 125 -15.90 -44.00 -34.24
C ALA A 125 -14.40 -43.69 -34.27
N ASN A 126 -13.74 -43.85 -33.12
CA ASN A 126 -12.37 -43.42 -32.88
C ASN A 126 -11.34 -44.47 -33.31
N LYS A 127 -10.09 -44.06 -33.53
CA LYS A 127 -8.95 -44.89 -34.02
C LYS A 127 -9.07 -45.34 -35.48
N GLN A 128 -9.60 -44.47 -36.34
CA GLN A 128 -9.71 -44.70 -37.78
C GLN A 128 -8.35 -44.77 -38.50
N ASP A 129 -7.27 -44.39 -37.82
CA ASP A 129 -5.88 -44.49 -38.27
C ASP A 129 -5.33 -45.94 -38.25
N LEU A 130 -6.02 -46.88 -37.60
CA LEU A 130 -5.55 -48.26 -37.44
C LEU A 130 -6.03 -49.19 -38.59
N PRO A 131 -5.22 -50.17 -39.01
CA PRO A 131 -5.44 -50.94 -40.25
C PRO A 131 -6.70 -51.83 -40.25
N ASN A 132 -7.23 -52.20 -39.08
CA ASN A 132 -8.42 -53.03 -38.96
C ASN A 132 -9.67 -52.24 -38.49
N ALA A 133 -9.60 -50.90 -38.52
CA ALA A 133 -10.68 -50.04 -38.06
C ALA A 133 -11.98 -50.26 -38.85
N MET A 134 -13.07 -50.48 -38.12
CA MET A 134 -14.43 -50.47 -38.65
C MET A 134 -14.79 -49.05 -39.08
N ASN A 135 -15.29 -48.88 -40.30
CA ASN A 135 -15.77 -47.58 -40.75
C ASN A 135 -17.08 -47.20 -40.02
N ALA A 136 -17.50 -45.94 -40.14
CA ALA A 136 -18.70 -45.45 -39.46
C ALA A 136 -19.98 -46.23 -39.84
N ALA A 137 -20.10 -46.72 -41.07
CA ALA A 137 -21.25 -47.52 -41.49
C ALA A 137 -21.30 -48.88 -40.77
N GLU A 138 -20.15 -49.57 -40.69
CA GLU A 138 -20.04 -50.85 -39.97
C GLU A 138 -20.34 -50.68 -38.48
N ILE A 139 -19.86 -49.61 -37.84
CA ILE A 139 -20.15 -49.32 -36.43
C ILE A 139 -21.63 -48.98 -36.22
N THR A 140 -22.25 -48.26 -37.15
CA THR A 140 -23.69 -47.95 -37.13
C THR A 140 -24.53 -49.22 -37.07
N ASP A 141 -24.21 -50.19 -37.92
CA ASP A 141 -24.90 -51.48 -37.98
C ASP A 141 -24.66 -52.29 -36.70
N LYS A 142 -23.40 -52.39 -36.24
CA LYS A 142 -23.05 -53.18 -35.05
C LYS A 142 -23.60 -52.61 -33.75
N LEU A 143 -23.66 -51.29 -33.58
CA LEU A 143 -24.30 -50.65 -32.43
C LEU A 143 -25.84 -50.63 -32.53
N GLY A 144 -26.40 -50.97 -33.69
CA GLY A 144 -27.83 -50.95 -33.95
C GLY A 144 -28.43 -49.55 -33.91
N LEU A 145 -27.70 -48.51 -34.33
CA LEU A 145 -28.17 -47.12 -34.23
C LEU A 145 -29.46 -46.88 -35.04
N HIS A 146 -29.68 -47.66 -36.11
CA HIS A 146 -30.92 -47.64 -36.91
C HIS A 146 -32.21 -47.92 -36.11
N SER A 147 -32.08 -48.59 -34.95
CA SER A 147 -33.20 -48.87 -34.04
C SER A 147 -33.63 -47.66 -33.20
N LEU A 148 -32.78 -46.63 -33.08
CA LEU A 148 -33.01 -45.43 -32.25
C LEU A 148 -33.92 -44.41 -32.95
N ARG A 149 -35.09 -44.83 -33.44
CA ARG A 149 -35.99 -43.99 -34.26
C ARG A 149 -36.56 -42.75 -33.54
N GLN A 150 -36.59 -42.77 -32.21
CA GLN A 150 -37.14 -41.69 -31.38
C GLN A 150 -36.06 -40.76 -30.77
N ARG A 151 -34.78 -40.94 -31.15
CA ARG A 151 -33.66 -40.18 -30.60
C ARG A 151 -32.81 -39.63 -31.73
N THR A 152 -32.49 -38.34 -31.66
CA THR A 152 -31.56 -37.72 -32.62
C THR A 152 -30.14 -38.18 -32.35
N TRP A 153 -29.49 -38.78 -33.34
CA TRP A 153 -28.12 -39.27 -33.23
C TRP A 153 -27.29 -38.97 -34.47
N TYR A 154 -25.96 -38.95 -34.31
CA TYR A 154 -24.98 -38.85 -35.39
C TYR A 154 -23.72 -39.64 -35.05
N ILE A 155 -23.07 -40.17 -36.08
CA ILE A 155 -21.79 -40.87 -35.94
C ILE A 155 -20.74 -40.14 -36.76
N GLN A 156 -19.57 -39.96 -36.17
CA GLN A 156 -18.44 -39.28 -36.80
C GLN A 156 -17.21 -40.19 -36.70
N ALA A 157 -16.60 -40.46 -37.86
CA ALA A 157 -15.29 -41.11 -37.94
C ALA A 157 -14.24 -40.17 -37.37
N THR A 158 -13.41 -40.65 -36.43
CA THR A 158 -12.43 -39.82 -35.72
C THR A 158 -11.10 -40.50 -35.48
N CYS A 159 -10.05 -39.68 -35.34
CA CYS A 159 -8.74 -40.10 -34.87
C CYS A 159 -8.29 -39.16 -33.75
N ALA A 160 -8.27 -39.67 -32.52
CA ALA A 160 -7.94 -38.86 -31.34
C ALA A 160 -6.52 -38.27 -31.36
N THR A 161 -5.56 -38.94 -32.01
CA THR A 161 -4.16 -38.50 -32.05
C THR A 161 -3.96 -37.37 -33.08
N SER A 162 -4.48 -37.52 -34.30
CA SER A 162 -4.41 -36.44 -35.31
C SER A 162 -5.39 -35.29 -35.00
N GLY A 163 -6.55 -35.61 -34.43
CA GLY A 163 -7.65 -34.68 -34.18
C GLY A 163 -8.74 -34.72 -35.27
N ASP A 164 -8.55 -35.52 -36.31
CA ASP A 164 -9.46 -35.60 -37.45
C ASP A 164 -10.87 -36.02 -37.01
N GLY A 165 -11.89 -35.32 -37.51
CA GLY A 165 -13.30 -35.62 -37.25
C GLY A 165 -13.82 -35.18 -35.88
N LEU A 166 -12.96 -34.78 -34.92
CA LEU A 166 -13.41 -34.42 -33.57
C LEU A 166 -14.28 -33.15 -33.58
N TYR A 167 -13.84 -32.13 -34.31
CA TYR A 167 -14.52 -30.84 -34.36
C TYR A 167 -15.81 -30.90 -35.18
N GLU A 168 -15.86 -31.71 -36.23
CA GLU A 168 -17.04 -31.97 -37.07
C GLU A 168 -18.17 -32.59 -36.26
N GLY A 169 -17.85 -33.57 -35.40
CA GLY A 169 -18.85 -34.16 -34.50
C GLY A 169 -19.35 -33.16 -33.44
N LEU A 170 -18.46 -32.35 -32.87
CA LEU A 170 -18.84 -31.30 -31.92
C LEU A 170 -19.70 -30.20 -32.58
N GLU A 171 -19.44 -29.88 -33.85
CA GLU A 171 -20.24 -28.92 -34.61
C GLU A 171 -21.66 -29.41 -34.84
N TRP A 172 -21.82 -30.69 -35.19
CA TRP A 172 -23.13 -31.32 -35.30
C TRP A 172 -23.90 -31.24 -33.97
N LEU A 173 -23.24 -31.57 -32.87
CA LEU A 173 -23.86 -31.57 -31.54
C LEU A 173 -24.28 -30.14 -31.13
N SER A 174 -23.44 -29.14 -31.40
CA SER A 174 -23.74 -27.71 -31.20
C SER A 174 -24.97 -27.25 -31.96
N THR A 175 -25.08 -27.64 -33.21
CA THR A 175 -26.15 -27.21 -34.10
C THR A 175 -27.49 -27.82 -33.69
N ASN A 176 -27.51 -29.11 -33.37
CA ASN A 176 -28.74 -29.81 -33.02
C ASN A 176 -29.27 -29.43 -31.63
N LEU A 177 -28.39 -29.11 -30.69
CA LEU A 177 -28.80 -28.61 -29.37
C LEU A 177 -29.41 -27.19 -29.41
N LYS A 178 -29.12 -26.38 -30.45
CA LYS A 178 -29.75 -25.06 -30.65
C LYS A 178 -31.20 -25.14 -31.15
N ASN A 179 -31.53 -26.12 -31.99
CA ASN A 179 -32.82 -26.20 -32.69
C ASN A 179 -34.02 -26.60 -31.80
N LYS A 180 -33.80 -27.16 -30.60
CA LYS A 180 -34.87 -27.51 -29.64
C LYS A 180 -35.42 -26.29 -28.86
N MET A 181 -34.87 -25.08 -29.07
CA MET A 181 -35.19 -23.88 -28.27
C MET A 181 -36.12 -22.84 -28.93
N SER A 182 -36.64 -23.08 -30.15
CA SER A 182 -37.45 -22.08 -30.89
C SER A 182 -38.97 -22.21 -30.76
N ILE A 183 -39.50 -23.17 -29.99
CA ILE A 183 -40.95 -23.32 -29.78
C ILE A 183 -41.23 -23.38 -28.27
N GLY A 184 -41.85 -22.31 -27.74
CA GLY A 184 -42.45 -22.29 -26.41
C GLY A 184 -41.73 -21.42 -25.37
N VAL A 185 -41.61 -20.11 -25.60
CA VAL A 185 -41.32 -19.15 -24.53
C VAL A 185 -42.56 -18.29 -24.30
N THR A 186 -43.43 -18.76 -23.42
CA THR A 186 -44.28 -17.88 -22.62
C THR A 186 -43.43 -17.45 -21.42
N PRO A 187 -43.33 -16.15 -21.08
CA PRO A 187 -42.52 -15.73 -19.96
C PRO A 187 -43.15 -16.25 -18.68
N LEU A 188 -42.52 -17.26 -18.07
CA LEU A 188 -42.79 -17.62 -16.69
C LEU A 188 -42.23 -16.50 -15.82
N SER A 189 -43.10 -15.54 -15.52
CA SER A 189 -43.07 -14.83 -14.26
C SER A 189 -42.91 -15.87 -13.15
N LEU A 190 -41.69 -16.04 -12.65
CA LEU A 190 -41.44 -16.72 -11.38
C LEU A 190 -41.66 -15.73 -10.24
N THR A 191 -42.85 -15.14 -10.17
CA THR A 191 -43.55 -15.12 -8.89
C THR A 191 -44.05 -16.54 -8.66
N THR A 192 -43.18 -17.41 -8.16
CA THR A 192 -43.65 -18.67 -7.56
C THR A 192 -44.55 -18.25 -6.41
N LYS A 193 -45.87 -18.34 -6.60
CA LYS A 193 -46.79 -18.48 -5.48
C LYS A 193 -46.30 -19.72 -4.75
N MET A 194 -45.54 -19.56 -3.66
CA MET A 194 -45.42 -20.60 -2.66
C MET A 194 -46.84 -20.79 -2.11
N SER A 195 -47.56 -21.74 -2.68
CA SER A 195 -48.66 -22.40 -2.01
C SER A 195 -48.00 -23.21 -0.88
N THR A 196 -47.70 -22.57 0.25
CA THR A 196 -47.26 -23.26 1.46
C THR A 196 -48.45 -24.05 1.98
N LYS A 197 -48.60 -25.28 1.46
CA LYS A 197 -49.46 -26.26 2.09
C LYS A 197 -48.99 -26.39 3.54
N ILE A 198 -49.96 -26.32 4.44
CA ILE A 198 -49.73 -26.43 5.88
C ILE A 198 -49.90 -27.89 6.24
N TYR A 199 -48.95 -28.44 7.00
CA TYR A 199 -48.98 -29.83 7.45
C TYR A 199 -48.85 -29.89 8.97
N SER A 200 -49.56 -30.83 9.59
CA SER A 200 -49.40 -31.15 11.02
C SER A 200 -48.11 -31.93 11.26
N ARG A 201 -47.57 -31.92 12.48
CA ARG A 201 -46.41 -32.75 12.84
C ARG A 201 -46.69 -34.25 12.70
N ASP A 202 -47.94 -34.66 12.91
CA ASP A 202 -48.39 -36.04 12.69
C ASP A 202 -48.38 -36.44 11.21
N ASP A 203 -48.63 -35.50 10.29
CA ASP A 203 -48.50 -35.78 8.86
C ASP A 203 -47.04 -35.89 8.44
N ILE A 204 -46.18 -35.03 8.98
CA ILE A 204 -44.75 -35.02 8.66
C ILE A 204 -44.06 -36.31 9.16
N SER A 205 -44.43 -36.80 10.35
CA SER A 205 -43.82 -38.01 10.95
C SER A 205 -44.06 -39.30 10.16
N LYS A 206 -45.07 -39.31 9.27
CA LYS A 206 -45.35 -40.44 8.35
C LYS A 206 -44.30 -40.55 7.23
N HIS A 207 -43.58 -39.47 6.94
CA HIS A 207 -42.56 -39.40 5.89
C HIS A 207 -41.16 -39.64 6.49
N ASN A 208 -40.90 -40.87 6.95
CA ASN A 208 -39.69 -41.24 7.68
C ASN A 208 -38.92 -42.43 7.09
N THR A 209 -39.17 -42.80 5.82
CA THR A 209 -38.57 -44.00 5.20
C THR A 209 -37.76 -43.69 3.95
N LYS A 210 -36.92 -44.64 3.51
CA LYS A 210 -36.14 -44.48 2.28
C LYS A 210 -37.05 -44.40 1.06
N GLY A 211 -37.07 -43.25 0.40
CA GLY A 211 -37.92 -42.98 -0.77
C GLY A 211 -39.15 -42.12 -0.45
N ASP A 212 -39.46 -41.93 0.85
CA ASP A 212 -40.48 -41.02 1.35
C ASP A 212 -40.05 -40.43 2.71
N LEU A 213 -39.29 -39.33 2.65
CA LEU A 213 -38.52 -38.79 3.77
C LEU A 213 -38.60 -37.26 3.80
N TRP A 214 -39.29 -36.73 4.81
CA TRP A 214 -39.39 -35.30 5.06
C TRP A 214 -38.64 -34.93 6.34
N ILE A 215 -38.14 -33.70 6.38
CA ILE A 215 -37.55 -33.11 7.58
C ILE A 215 -38.06 -31.68 7.76
N VAL A 216 -38.16 -31.22 9.01
CA VAL A 216 -38.42 -29.81 9.32
C VAL A 216 -37.12 -29.09 9.62
N ILE A 217 -36.96 -27.88 9.06
CA ILE A 217 -35.91 -26.94 9.48
C ILE A 217 -36.55 -25.57 9.71
N ASP A 218 -36.44 -25.06 10.94
CA ASP A 218 -37.00 -23.82 11.53
C ASP A 218 -38.54 -23.75 11.56
N SER A 219 -39.19 -24.11 10.46
CA SER A 219 -40.65 -24.30 10.31
C SER A 219 -41.03 -24.80 8.91
N MET A 220 -40.07 -24.90 7.99
CA MET A 220 -40.29 -25.31 6.61
C MET A 220 -40.02 -26.81 6.47
N ILE A 221 -40.86 -27.47 5.66
CA ILE A 221 -40.81 -28.92 5.44
C ILE A 221 -40.07 -29.18 4.13
N TYR A 222 -39.01 -29.97 4.20
CA TYR A 222 -38.16 -30.32 3.07
C TYR A 222 -38.35 -31.80 2.74
N ASP A 223 -38.78 -32.10 1.51
CA ASP A 223 -38.73 -33.45 0.96
C ASP A 223 -37.29 -33.77 0.54
N VAL A 224 -36.62 -34.61 1.33
CA VAL A 224 -35.24 -35.02 1.11
C VAL A 224 -35.13 -36.43 0.53
N SER A 225 -36.24 -37.06 0.13
CA SER A 225 -36.30 -38.45 -0.36
C SER A 225 -35.32 -38.73 -1.49
N LYS A 226 -35.22 -37.81 -2.45
CA LYS A 226 -34.25 -37.90 -3.57
C LYS A 226 -32.91 -37.27 -3.23
N PHE A 227 -32.91 -36.31 -2.30
CA PHE A 227 -31.73 -35.54 -1.93
C PHE A 227 -30.76 -36.31 -1.02
N MET A 228 -31.27 -37.20 -0.16
CA MET A 228 -30.48 -37.93 0.84
C MET A 228 -29.28 -38.68 0.23
N ASN A 229 -29.43 -39.24 -0.98
CA ASN A 229 -28.37 -39.98 -1.66
C ASN A 229 -27.31 -39.06 -2.29
N MET A 230 -27.60 -37.77 -2.45
CA MET A 230 -26.69 -36.75 -2.98
C MET A 230 -25.98 -35.97 -1.87
N HIS A 231 -26.40 -36.14 -0.62
CA HIS A 231 -25.82 -35.41 0.49
C HIS A 231 -24.41 -35.95 0.83
N PRO A 232 -23.40 -35.08 1.03
CA PRO A 232 -22.03 -35.53 1.31
C PRO A 232 -21.88 -36.39 2.57
N GLY A 233 -22.78 -36.25 3.55
CA GLY A 233 -22.83 -37.09 4.75
C GLY A 233 -23.41 -38.50 4.51
N GLY A 234 -23.84 -38.80 3.29
CA GLY A 234 -24.54 -40.04 2.94
C GLY A 234 -26.02 -40.03 3.34
N ALA A 235 -26.74 -41.07 2.92
CA ALA A 235 -28.16 -41.23 3.19
C ALA A 235 -28.48 -41.53 4.67
N SER A 236 -27.52 -42.13 5.40
CA SER A 236 -27.69 -42.55 6.79
C SER A 236 -28.02 -41.40 7.74
N VAL A 237 -27.50 -40.19 7.48
CA VAL A 237 -27.76 -39.03 8.36
C VAL A 237 -29.21 -38.55 8.33
N PHE A 238 -29.96 -38.87 7.27
CA PHE A 238 -31.38 -38.52 7.19
C PHE A 238 -32.29 -39.65 7.67
N LEU A 239 -31.79 -40.88 7.74
CA LEU A 239 -32.51 -42.06 8.23
C LEU A 239 -32.30 -42.28 9.73
N ASP A 240 -31.56 -41.40 10.39
CA ASP A 240 -31.47 -41.35 11.85
C ASP A 240 -32.86 -41.08 12.44
N GLU A 241 -33.23 -41.79 13.50
CA GLU A 241 -34.55 -41.68 14.13
C GLU A 241 -34.82 -40.27 14.67
N GLU A 242 -33.78 -39.50 15.00
CA GLU A 242 -33.92 -38.10 15.43
C GLU A 242 -34.12 -37.11 14.27
N VAL A 243 -33.98 -37.57 13.02
CA VAL A 243 -34.05 -36.73 11.81
C VAL A 243 -35.23 -37.11 10.92
N ALA A 244 -35.45 -38.40 10.68
CA ALA A 244 -36.42 -38.90 9.72
C ALA A 244 -37.87 -38.59 10.12
N GLY A 245 -38.58 -37.75 9.36
CA GLY A 245 -39.94 -37.32 9.69
C GLY A 245 -40.02 -36.39 10.90
N GLN A 246 -38.88 -35.86 11.35
CA GLN A 246 -38.76 -35.06 12.57
C GLN A 246 -38.33 -33.62 12.30
N ASP A 247 -38.26 -32.85 13.39
CA ASP A 247 -37.64 -31.54 13.40
C ASP A 247 -36.13 -31.63 13.54
N ALA A 248 -35.47 -31.47 12.39
CA ALA A 248 -34.02 -31.58 12.25
C ALA A 248 -33.33 -30.22 12.38
N THR A 249 -34.01 -29.18 12.91
CA THR A 249 -33.48 -27.82 12.97
C THR A 249 -32.15 -27.75 13.72
N GLU A 250 -32.07 -28.40 14.87
CA GLU A 250 -30.85 -28.40 15.69
C GLU A 250 -29.71 -29.15 14.99
N GLN A 251 -29.99 -30.33 14.42
CA GLN A 251 -29.02 -31.15 13.71
C GLN A 251 -28.51 -30.43 12.46
N PHE A 252 -29.39 -29.75 11.73
CA PHE A 252 -29.04 -28.93 10.58
C PHE A 252 -28.09 -27.81 11.00
N PHE A 253 -28.48 -27.00 11.98
CA PHE A 253 -27.65 -25.91 12.47
C PHE A 253 -26.42 -26.40 13.23
N ASN A 254 -26.28 -27.64 13.65
CA ASN A 254 -25.00 -28.12 14.19
C ASN A 254 -23.91 -28.26 13.11
N LEU A 255 -24.29 -28.41 11.84
CA LEU A 255 -23.39 -28.77 10.73
C LEU A 255 -23.41 -27.81 9.53
N HIS A 256 -24.48 -27.03 9.39
CA HIS A 256 -24.73 -26.17 8.24
C HIS A 256 -25.08 -24.76 8.70
N ARG A 257 -24.90 -23.78 7.79
CA ARG A 257 -25.48 -22.45 8.00
C ARG A 257 -26.77 -22.28 7.22
N VAL A 258 -27.59 -21.33 7.66
CA VAL A 258 -28.90 -21.06 7.06
C VAL A 258 -28.79 -20.67 5.58
N GLU A 259 -27.70 -20.01 5.16
CA GLU A 259 -27.50 -19.56 3.78
C GLU A 259 -27.39 -20.74 2.80
N VAL A 260 -27.10 -21.95 3.28
CA VAL A 260 -27.18 -23.16 2.45
C VAL A 260 -28.60 -23.32 1.91
N LEU A 261 -29.63 -23.13 2.73
CA LEU A 261 -31.04 -23.29 2.33
C LEU A 261 -31.50 -22.22 1.32
N GLN A 262 -30.77 -21.12 1.17
CA GLN A 262 -31.10 -20.07 0.22
C GLN A 262 -30.79 -20.46 -1.23
N LYS A 263 -29.95 -21.48 -1.47
CA LYS A 263 -29.60 -21.86 -2.85
C LYS A 263 -30.81 -22.46 -3.57
N PRO A 264 -31.02 -22.14 -4.87
CA PRO A 264 -32.20 -22.57 -5.62
C PRO A 264 -32.45 -24.09 -5.57
N GLN A 265 -31.38 -24.88 -5.57
CA GLN A 265 -31.43 -26.35 -5.53
C GLN A 265 -31.99 -26.94 -4.23
N TYR A 266 -32.01 -26.18 -3.12
CA TYR A 266 -32.60 -26.60 -1.85
C TYR A 266 -33.95 -25.94 -1.60
N LYS A 267 -34.16 -24.71 -2.08
CA LYS A 267 -35.49 -24.06 -2.08
C LYS A 267 -36.55 -24.92 -2.77
N ARG A 268 -36.18 -25.62 -3.84
CA ARG A 268 -37.08 -26.55 -4.56
C ARG A 268 -37.48 -27.80 -3.77
N LEU A 269 -36.81 -28.10 -2.66
CA LEU A 269 -37.13 -29.25 -1.81
C LEU A 269 -38.26 -28.91 -0.81
N ILE A 270 -38.62 -27.63 -0.69
CA ILE A 270 -39.68 -27.20 0.21
C ILE A 270 -41.04 -27.68 -0.32
N VAL A 271 -41.74 -28.46 0.50
CA VAL A 271 -43.08 -28.99 0.18
C VAL A 271 -44.20 -28.33 0.99
N GLY A 272 -43.86 -27.67 2.10
CA GLY A 272 -44.84 -26.99 2.94
C GLY A 272 -44.23 -26.30 4.15
N GLN A 273 -45.09 -25.89 5.06
CA GLN A 273 -44.76 -25.29 6.35
C GLN A 273 -45.52 -26.02 7.47
N VAL A 274 -44.91 -26.10 8.65
CA VAL A 274 -45.55 -26.71 9.82
C VAL A 274 -46.72 -25.83 10.31
N GLU A 275 -47.82 -26.47 10.67
CA GLU A 275 -49.01 -25.79 11.19
C GLU A 275 -48.71 -24.96 12.44
N ASN A 276 -49.21 -23.72 12.47
CA ASN A 276 -49.07 -22.76 13.57
C ASN A 276 -47.63 -22.36 13.95
N GLU A 277 -46.62 -22.75 13.17
CA GLU A 277 -45.22 -22.36 13.39
C GLU A 277 -44.78 -21.30 12.39
N LYS A 278 -43.95 -20.35 12.85
CA LYS A 278 -43.39 -19.28 12.01
C LYS A 278 -41.88 -19.42 11.95
N PRO A 279 -41.25 -19.13 10.80
CA PRO A 279 -39.79 -19.10 10.71
C PRO A 279 -39.22 -18.14 11.75
N ILE A 280 -38.32 -18.64 12.59
CA ILE A 280 -37.60 -17.87 13.60
C ILE A 280 -36.29 -17.35 13.00
N VAL A 281 -35.72 -18.08 12.04
CA VAL A 281 -34.46 -17.73 11.39
C VAL A 281 -34.73 -16.74 10.24
N LYS A 282 -34.22 -15.52 10.41
CA LYS A 282 -34.29 -14.49 9.39
C LYS A 282 -33.11 -14.61 8.43
N PHE A 283 -33.42 -14.56 7.14
CA PHE A 283 -32.44 -14.53 6.07
C PHE A 283 -31.95 -13.10 5.84
N PRO A 284 -30.64 -12.82 5.93
CA PRO A 284 -30.12 -11.50 5.58
C PRO A 284 -30.43 -11.19 4.12
N GLN A 285 -30.94 -9.99 3.88
CA GLN A 285 -31.18 -9.43 2.56
C GLN A 285 -30.01 -8.53 2.14
N PRO A 286 -29.78 -8.33 0.83
CA PRO A 286 -28.81 -7.36 0.36
C PRO A 286 -29.12 -5.97 0.91
N GLY A 287 -28.15 -5.32 1.56
CA GLY A 287 -28.38 -4.06 2.27
C GLY A 287 -28.41 -4.19 3.79
N ASP A 288 -28.61 -5.40 4.33
CA ASP A 288 -28.76 -5.58 5.77
C ASP A 288 -27.43 -5.37 6.52
N LEU A 289 -27.56 -4.83 7.74
CA LEU A 289 -26.48 -4.78 8.71
C LEU A 289 -26.41 -6.12 9.47
N SER A 290 -25.21 -6.54 9.86
CA SER A 290 -25.09 -7.70 10.74
C SER A 290 -25.66 -7.38 12.12
N GLU A 291 -26.53 -8.27 12.62
CA GLU A 291 -27.04 -8.21 14.00
C GLU A 291 -26.07 -8.89 15.00
N VAL A 292 -24.96 -9.45 14.51
CA VAL A 292 -23.97 -10.09 15.38
C VAL A 292 -23.21 -9.02 16.16
N PRO A 293 -23.10 -9.15 17.50
CA PRO A 293 -22.33 -8.20 18.30
C PRO A 293 -20.92 -8.00 17.76
N TYR A 294 -20.51 -6.73 17.61
CA TYR A 294 -19.19 -6.32 17.11
C TYR A 294 -18.87 -6.68 15.65
N GLY A 295 -19.81 -7.31 14.91
CA GLY A 295 -19.65 -7.61 13.48
C GLY A 295 -19.73 -6.35 12.60
N GLU A 296 -20.47 -5.34 13.05
CA GLU A 296 -20.46 -3.99 12.47
C GLU A 296 -19.69 -3.02 13.38
N PRO A 297 -19.07 -1.97 12.82
CA PRO A 297 -18.57 -0.85 13.62
C PRO A 297 -19.72 -0.16 14.35
N SER A 298 -19.44 0.34 15.56
CA SER A 298 -20.45 0.86 16.49
C SER A 298 -21.29 1.99 15.90
N TRP A 299 -20.73 2.86 15.05
CA TRP A 299 -21.46 3.96 14.41
C TRP A 299 -22.61 3.54 13.49
N LEU A 300 -22.65 2.27 13.04
CA LEU A 300 -23.78 1.69 12.29
C LEU A 300 -24.90 1.17 13.20
N SER A 301 -24.62 0.98 14.49
CA SER A 301 -25.63 0.56 15.46
C SER A 301 -26.50 1.75 15.86
N LYS A 302 -27.82 1.54 15.87
CA LYS A 302 -28.81 2.57 16.27
C LYS A 302 -28.62 3.08 17.70
N ALA A 303 -27.98 2.31 18.57
CA ALA A 303 -27.79 2.65 19.97
C ALA A 303 -26.59 3.60 20.22
N TYR A 304 -25.73 3.80 19.22
CA TYR A 304 -24.49 4.54 19.38
C TYR A 304 -24.49 5.83 18.55
N HIS A 305 -23.78 6.83 19.06
CA HIS A 305 -23.54 8.10 18.39
C HIS A 305 -22.06 8.21 18.05
N SER A 306 -21.73 8.89 16.95
CA SER A 306 -20.34 9.15 16.56
C SER A 306 -20.16 10.62 16.18
N PRO A 307 -19.06 11.27 16.60
CA PRO A 307 -18.74 12.62 16.17
C PRO A 307 -18.18 12.69 14.74
N TYR A 308 -17.83 11.55 14.13
CA TYR A 308 -17.17 11.48 12.83
C TYR A 308 -18.13 11.27 11.65
N TYR A 309 -19.33 10.74 11.91
CA TYR A 309 -20.27 10.36 10.84
C TYR A 309 -21.53 11.22 10.81
N ASN A 310 -21.83 11.75 9.64
CA ASN A 310 -23.05 12.51 9.35
C ASN A 310 -24.03 11.65 8.51
N ASP A 311 -25.11 12.27 8.04
CA ASP A 311 -26.14 11.56 7.27
C ASP A 311 -25.69 11.19 5.85
N SER A 312 -24.80 11.95 5.21
CA SER A 312 -24.27 11.60 3.89
C SER A 312 -23.39 10.34 3.97
N HIS A 313 -22.57 10.20 5.02
CA HIS A 313 -21.79 8.96 5.27
C HIS A 313 -22.70 7.74 5.42
N LYS A 314 -23.78 7.86 6.20
CA LYS A 314 -24.75 6.77 6.42
C LYS A 314 -25.55 6.45 5.15
N ALA A 315 -25.93 7.45 4.37
CA ALA A 315 -26.65 7.26 3.12
C ALA A 315 -25.77 6.54 2.09
N LEU A 316 -24.51 6.98 1.94
CA LEU A 316 -23.53 6.32 1.08
C LEU A 316 -23.27 4.88 1.54
N GLN A 317 -23.13 4.64 2.85
CA GLN A 317 -22.91 3.30 3.38
C GLN A 317 -24.05 2.34 3.01
N LYS A 318 -25.31 2.74 3.19
CA LYS A 318 -26.47 1.90 2.85
C LYS A 318 -26.51 1.56 1.35
N TRP A 319 -26.18 2.54 0.52
CA TRP A 319 -26.14 2.36 -0.93
C TRP A 319 -24.98 1.42 -1.34
N MET A 320 -23.77 1.69 -0.83
CA MET A 320 -22.59 0.86 -1.07
C MET A 320 -22.80 -0.58 -0.61
N ARG A 321 -23.39 -0.78 0.58
CA ARG A 321 -23.75 -2.08 1.14
C ARG A 321 -24.58 -2.90 0.14
N LYS A 322 -25.67 -2.31 -0.36
CA LYS A 322 -26.55 -2.96 -1.33
C LYS A 322 -25.84 -3.22 -2.66
N PHE A 323 -25.04 -2.27 -3.16
CA PHE A 323 -24.26 -2.45 -4.38
C PHE A 323 -23.25 -3.60 -4.25
N VAL A 324 -22.49 -3.65 -3.15
CA VAL A 324 -21.53 -4.71 -2.87
C VAL A 324 -22.22 -6.07 -2.77
N ASP A 325 -23.33 -6.16 -2.03
CA ASP A 325 -24.03 -7.43 -1.83
C ASP A 325 -24.64 -7.97 -3.15
N THR A 326 -25.10 -7.09 -4.05
CA THR A 326 -25.81 -7.48 -5.28
C THR A 326 -24.94 -7.57 -6.53
N VAL A 327 -23.89 -6.77 -6.64
CA VAL A 327 -23.03 -6.68 -7.84
C VAL A 327 -21.66 -7.29 -7.58
N ILE A 328 -20.98 -6.87 -6.51
CA ILE A 328 -19.57 -7.23 -6.29
C ILE A 328 -19.42 -8.63 -5.69
N THR A 329 -20.17 -8.95 -4.63
CA THR A 329 -20.04 -10.21 -3.88
C THR A 329 -20.25 -11.45 -4.75
N PRO A 330 -21.26 -11.51 -5.64
CA PRO A 330 -21.42 -12.65 -6.54
C PRO A 330 -20.22 -12.85 -7.49
N ASP A 331 -19.69 -11.76 -8.06
CA ASP A 331 -18.52 -11.82 -8.94
C ASP A 331 -17.26 -12.20 -8.14
N ALA A 332 -17.07 -11.61 -6.97
CA ALA A 332 -15.94 -11.90 -6.10
C ALA A 332 -15.83 -13.39 -5.76
N ILE A 333 -16.95 -14.01 -5.37
CA ILE A 333 -16.98 -15.45 -5.05
C ILE A 333 -16.68 -16.29 -6.30
N ALA A 334 -17.18 -15.91 -7.48
CA ALA A 334 -16.94 -16.64 -8.72
C ALA A 334 -15.50 -16.53 -9.19
N ARG A 335 -14.93 -15.32 -9.14
CA ARG A 335 -13.60 -14.97 -9.63
C ARG A 335 -12.48 -15.41 -8.71
N GLU A 336 -12.69 -15.38 -7.40
CA GLU A 336 -11.75 -15.99 -6.46
C GLU A 336 -11.64 -17.51 -6.69
N LYS A 337 -12.75 -18.16 -7.07
CA LYS A 337 -12.79 -19.61 -7.32
C LYS A 337 -12.10 -20.01 -8.63
N ASP A 338 -12.31 -19.27 -9.71
CA ASP A 338 -11.73 -19.61 -11.03
C ASP A 338 -10.41 -18.89 -11.34
N GLY A 339 -10.00 -17.95 -10.50
CA GLY A 339 -8.76 -17.19 -10.62
C GLY A 339 -8.74 -16.15 -11.73
N LYS A 340 -9.87 -15.91 -12.42
CA LYS A 340 -9.97 -14.87 -13.46
C LYS A 340 -10.11 -13.49 -12.82
N ARG A 341 -9.73 -12.42 -13.54
CA ARG A 341 -10.00 -11.03 -13.11
C ARG A 341 -11.50 -10.77 -13.02
N PHE A 342 -11.88 -9.73 -12.28
CA PHE A 342 -13.25 -9.21 -12.21
C PHE A 342 -13.93 -9.12 -13.58
N SER A 343 -15.26 -9.29 -13.59
CA SER A 343 -16.04 -9.21 -14.82
C SER A 343 -16.19 -7.76 -15.31
N ASP A 344 -16.18 -7.55 -16.63
CA ASP A 344 -16.29 -6.20 -17.24
C ASP A 344 -17.60 -5.48 -16.84
N ASP A 345 -18.70 -6.23 -16.62
CA ASP A 345 -19.97 -5.69 -16.15
C ASP A 345 -19.86 -5.02 -14.76
N VAL A 346 -19.07 -5.59 -13.85
CA VAL A 346 -18.84 -5.04 -12.51
C VAL A 346 -18.13 -3.70 -12.62
N VAL A 347 -17.06 -3.62 -13.42
CA VAL A 347 -16.29 -2.39 -13.59
C VAL A 347 -17.09 -1.30 -14.30
N LYS A 348 -17.88 -1.66 -15.33
CA LYS A 348 -18.78 -0.71 -15.98
C LYS A 348 -19.82 -0.14 -15.02
N LYS A 349 -20.38 -0.96 -14.13
CA LYS A 349 -21.29 -0.49 -13.08
C LYS A 349 -20.58 0.39 -12.05
N MET A 350 -19.36 0.03 -11.64
CA MET A 350 -18.56 0.87 -10.74
C MET A 350 -18.26 2.25 -11.37
N ALA A 351 -17.94 2.28 -12.66
CA ALA A 351 -17.73 3.52 -13.41
C ALA A 351 -19.02 4.34 -13.55
N GLN A 352 -20.15 3.69 -13.90
CA GLN A 352 -21.47 4.33 -14.01
C GLN A 352 -21.86 5.11 -12.75
N TYR A 353 -21.50 4.59 -11.58
CA TYR A 353 -21.81 5.21 -10.29
C TYR A 353 -20.63 5.97 -9.66
N GLU A 354 -19.57 6.19 -10.44
CA GLU A 354 -18.38 6.96 -10.06
C GLU A 354 -17.63 6.39 -8.84
N ILE A 355 -17.81 5.09 -8.54
CA ILE A 355 -17.10 4.40 -7.46
C ILE A 355 -15.59 4.40 -7.74
N ASN A 356 -15.19 4.25 -9.00
CA ASN A 356 -13.78 4.30 -9.39
C ASN A 356 -13.12 5.64 -9.04
N ALA A 357 -13.84 6.74 -9.27
CA ALA A 357 -13.37 8.09 -8.94
C ALA A 357 -13.34 8.30 -7.42
N MET A 358 -14.42 7.95 -6.71
CA MET A 358 -14.52 8.13 -5.25
C MET A 358 -13.45 7.36 -4.45
N ARG A 359 -12.91 6.26 -5.00
CA ARG A 359 -11.83 5.47 -4.38
C ARG A 359 -10.44 6.12 -4.45
N LEU A 360 -10.31 7.29 -5.07
CA LEU A 360 -9.06 8.08 -5.09
C LEU A 360 -9.07 9.19 -4.03
N GLY A 361 -10.07 9.18 -3.14
CA GLY A 361 -10.25 10.18 -2.09
C GLY A 361 -10.88 11.49 -2.58
N PRO A 362 -11.05 12.47 -1.68
CA PRO A 362 -11.58 13.78 -2.03
C PRO A 362 -10.62 14.54 -2.95
N GLY A 363 -11.16 15.22 -3.97
CA GLY A 363 -10.35 16.08 -4.83
C GLY A 363 -11.06 16.56 -6.10
N LYS A 364 -10.35 17.38 -6.87
CA LYS A 364 -10.87 18.01 -8.11
C LYS A 364 -11.38 17.01 -9.15
N HIS A 365 -10.88 15.79 -9.13
CA HIS A 365 -11.30 14.74 -10.06
C HIS A 365 -12.76 14.30 -9.86
N LEU A 366 -13.38 14.64 -8.71
CA LEU A 366 -14.80 14.40 -8.44
C LEU A 366 -15.71 15.52 -8.95
N HIS A 367 -15.19 16.71 -9.21
CA HIS A 367 -16.01 17.86 -9.59
C HIS A 367 -16.73 17.61 -10.92
N GLY A 368 -18.02 17.94 -10.97
CA GLY A 368 -18.87 17.73 -12.15
C GLY A 368 -19.36 16.29 -12.35
N ARG A 369 -19.07 15.37 -11.42
CA ARG A 369 -19.56 13.98 -11.43
C ARG A 369 -20.80 13.82 -10.56
N THR A 370 -21.65 12.84 -10.89
CA THR A 370 -22.81 12.46 -10.08
C THR A 370 -22.48 11.22 -9.26
N LEU A 371 -22.03 11.43 -8.02
CA LEU A 371 -21.52 10.36 -7.16
C LEU A 371 -22.66 9.52 -6.58
N ALA A 372 -22.61 8.19 -6.80
CA ALA A 372 -23.59 7.23 -6.27
C ALA A 372 -25.05 7.69 -6.46
N GLU A 373 -25.45 7.96 -7.71
CA GLU A 373 -26.82 8.44 -8.04
C GLU A 373 -27.20 9.79 -7.39
N GLY A 374 -26.19 10.60 -7.02
CA GLY A 374 -26.39 11.90 -6.40
C GLY A 374 -26.58 11.83 -4.88
N ILE A 375 -26.30 10.68 -4.25
CA ILE A 375 -26.39 10.51 -2.78
C ILE A 375 -25.40 11.42 -2.05
N VAL A 376 -24.23 11.67 -2.65
CA VAL A 376 -23.20 12.54 -2.10
C VAL A 376 -22.84 13.58 -3.15
N LYS A 377 -22.76 14.85 -2.75
CA LYS A 377 -22.24 15.90 -3.64
C LYS A 377 -20.71 15.85 -3.68
N PRO A 378 -20.06 16.12 -4.83
CA PRO A 378 -18.61 16.16 -4.91
C PRO A 378 -17.93 17.06 -3.86
N GLU A 379 -18.56 18.17 -3.50
CA GLU A 379 -18.04 19.14 -2.52
C GLU A 379 -18.20 18.67 -1.06
N GLU A 380 -19.10 17.72 -0.81
CA GLU A 380 -19.35 17.14 0.50
C GLU A 380 -18.53 15.85 0.72
N PHE A 381 -17.95 15.28 -0.34
CA PHE A 381 -17.17 14.04 -0.27
C PHE A 381 -15.84 14.26 0.48
N ASP A 382 -15.56 13.42 1.47
CA ASP A 382 -14.38 13.50 2.32
C ASP A 382 -13.74 12.11 2.57
N TYR A 383 -12.66 12.07 3.37
CA TYR A 383 -11.97 10.81 3.67
C TYR A 383 -12.80 9.83 4.51
N ILE A 384 -13.88 10.27 5.18
CA ILE A 384 -14.80 9.36 5.87
C ILE A 384 -15.73 8.67 4.87
N HIS A 385 -16.20 9.38 3.83
CA HIS A 385 -16.91 8.75 2.71
C HIS A 385 -16.04 7.70 2.02
N GLU A 386 -14.77 8.03 1.73
CA GLU A 386 -13.82 7.07 1.16
C GLU A 386 -13.60 5.86 2.08
N MET A 387 -13.46 6.08 3.40
CA MET A 387 -13.32 5.00 4.37
C MET A 387 -14.54 4.06 4.34
N VAL A 388 -15.76 4.61 4.28
CA VAL A 388 -17.01 3.83 4.13
C VAL A 388 -16.98 2.95 2.89
N ILE A 389 -16.58 3.51 1.73
CA ILE A 389 -16.48 2.75 0.47
C ILE A 389 -15.49 1.59 0.63
N ASN A 390 -14.29 1.86 1.13
CA ASN A 390 -13.25 0.84 1.26
C ASN A 390 -13.61 -0.26 2.27
N GLN A 391 -14.30 0.09 3.38
CA GLN A 391 -14.83 -0.92 4.29
C GLN A 391 -15.90 -1.77 3.62
N GLU A 392 -16.86 -1.17 2.91
CA GLU A 392 -17.91 -1.94 2.24
C GLU A 392 -17.34 -2.89 1.16
N LEU A 393 -16.35 -2.44 0.36
CA LEU A 393 -15.77 -3.21 -0.73
C LEU A 393 -15.13 -4.53 -0.31
N VAL A 394 -14.63 -4.67 0.92
CA VAL A 394 -13.93 -5.88 1.36
C VAL A 394 -14.80 -6.86 2.16
N ARG A 395 -16.09 -6.56 2.37
CA ARG A 395 -17.01 -7.38 3.19
C ARG A 395 -17.24 -8.79 2.66
N HIS A 396 -16.99 -9.03 1.38
CA HIS A 396 -17.17 -10.35 0.76
C HIS A 396 -16.10 -11.38 1.17
N GLY A 397 -15.01 -10.95 1.82
CA GLY A 397 -13.98 -11.85 2.36
C GLY A 397 -13.16 -12.63 1.32
N GLN A 398 -13.14 -12.19 0.06
CA GLN A 398 -12.36 -12.82 -1.02
C GLN A 398 -11.09 -11.98 -1.26
N ARG A 399 -9.97 -12.36 -0.64
CA ARG A 399 -8.80 -11.48 -0.56
C ARG A 399 -8.15 -11.21 -1.93
N GLY A 400 -7.95 -12.26 -2.75
CA GLY A 400 -7.35 -12.07 -4.07
C GLY A 400 -8.17 -11.12 -4.91
N TYR A 401 -9.50 -11.25 -4.88
CA TYR A 401 -10.42 -10.39 -5.61
C TYR A 401 -10.42 -8.96 -5.08
N GLY A 402 -10.35 -8.77 -3.77
CA GLY A 402 -10.24 -7.43 -3.16
C GLY A 402 -9.02 -6.66 -3.68
N ASP A 403 -7.85 -7.31 -3.70
CA ASP A 403 -6.63 -6.72 -4.28
C ASP A 403 -6.74 -6.58 -5.81
N GLY A 404 -7.43 -7.50 -6.49
CA GLY A 404 -7.62 -7.48 -7.94
C GLY A 404 -8.60 -6.44 -8.44
N LEU A 405 -9.58 -6.02 -7.63
CA LEU A 405 -10.63 -5.08 -8.00
C LEU A 405 -10.09 -3.65 -8.06
N LEU A 406 -9.34 -3.37 -9.12
CA LEU A 406 -8.76 -2.06 -9.43
C LEU A 406 -7.90 -1.47 -8.30
N ALA A 407 -7.26 -2.28 -7.44
CA ALA A 407 -6.31 -1.73 -6.46
C ALA A 407 -5.11 -1.09 -7.19
N GLY A 408 -4.67 -1.67 -8.32
CA GLY A 408 -3.68 -1.08 -9.21
C GLY A 408 -4.05 0.34 -9.67
N MET A 409 -5.34 0.65 -9.87
CA MET A 409 -5.80 2.00 -10.18
C MET A 409 -5.63 2.94 -8.97
N VAL A 410 -6.02 2.49 -7.78
CA VAL A 410 -5.91 3.28 -6.54
C VAL A 410 -4.48 3.71 -6.25
N ILE A 411 -3.49 2.89 -6.63
CA ILE A 411 -2.06 3.21 -6.40
C ILE A 411 -1.35 3.76 -7.65
N GLY A 412 -1.79 3.39 -8.84
CA GLY A 412 -1.12 3.68 -10.11
C GLY A 412 -1.61 4.93 -10.82
N LEU A 413 -2.88 5.33 -10.63
CA LEU A 413 -3.43 6.55 -11.20
C LEU A 413 -3.04 7.84 -10.46
N PRO A 414 -2.89 7.87 -9.12
CA PRO A 414 -2.54 9.10 -8.41
C PRO A 414 -1.26 9.81 -8.88
N PRO A 415 -0.16 9.12 -9.26
CA PRO A 415 0.99 9.78 -9.89
C PRO A 415 0.61 10.59 -11.13
N VAL A 416 -0.27 10.05 -12.00
CA VAL A 416 -0.77 10.76 -13.20
C VAL A 416 -1.68 11.92 -12.80
N LEU A 417 -2.59 11.67 -11.86
CA LEU A 417 -3.55 12.67 -11.38
C LEU A 417 -2.85 13.90 -10.77
N ASN A 418 -1.80 13.67 -9.99
CA ASN A 418 -1.13 14.72 -9.21
C ASN A 418 0.05 15.36 -9.96
N PHE A 419 0.77 14.60 -10.79
CA PHE A 419 2.04 15.04 -11.40
C PHE A 419 2.09 14.95 -12.93
N GLY A 420 1.06 14.39 -13.58
CA GLY A 420 0.96 14.37 -15.03
C GLY A 420 0.72 15.76 -15.63
N SER A 421 1.17 15.96 -16.87
CA SER A 421 0.79 17.13 -17.67
C SER A 421 -0.72 17.16 -17.92
N GLU A 422 -1.25 18.32 -18.31
CA GLU A 422 -2.69 18.45 -18.58
C GLU A 422 -3.11 17.60 -19.80
N GLU A 423 -2.22 17.40 -20.76
CA GLU A 423 -2.39 16.52 -21.91
C GLU A 423 -2.50 15.05 -21.48
N LEU A 424 -1.60 14.58 -20.60
CA LEU A 424 -1.66 13.21 -20.06
C LEU A 424 -2.92 13.00 -19.23
N LYS A 425 -3.27 13.94 -18.35
CA LYS A 425 -4.46 13.86 -17.51
C LYS A 425 -5.74 13.72 -18.35
N LYS A 426 -5.88 14.54 -19.40
CA LYS A 426 -7.04 14.51 -20.31
C LYS A 426 -7.19 13.19 -21.06
N ARG A 427 -6.07 12.51 -21.37
CA ARG A 427 -6.06 11.23 -22.08
C ARG A 427 -6.32 10.06 -21.14
N ILE A 428 -5.55 9.97 -20.05
CA ILE A 428 -5.44 8.75 -19.24
C ILE A 428 -6.55 8.65 -18.19
N ILE A 429 -6.89 9.75 -17.52
CA ILE A 429 -7.87 9.72 -16.41
C ILE A 429 -9.25 9.22 -16.88
N PRO A 430 -9.82 9.71 -17.99
CA PRO A 430 -11.13 9.23 -18.43
C PRO A 430 -11.16 7.74 -18.78
N GLU A 431 -10.15 7.23 -19.48
CA GLU A 431 -10.05 5.82 -19.89
C GLU A 431 -9.93 4.87 -18.70
N VAL A 432 -9.18 5.29 -17.67
CA VAL A 432 -9.00 4.50 -16.45
C VAL A 432 -10.26 4.55 -15.57
N LEU A 433 -10.85 5.73 -15.37
CA LEU A 433 -12.04 5.87 -14.52
C LEU A 433 -13.28 5.22 -15.14
N SER A 434 -13.40 5.20 -16.47
CA SER A 434 -14.45 4.47 -17.19
C SER A 434 -14.30 2.95 -17.11
N GLY A 435 -13.08 2.47 -16.77
CA GLY A 435 -12.73 1.06 -16.78
C GLY A 435 -12.52 0.47 -18.16
N GLU A 436 -12.31 1.33 -19.17
CA GLU A 436 -11.90 0.92 -20.52
C GLU A 436 -10.44 0.48 -20.56
N LYS A 437 -9.59 1.16 -19.79
CA LYS A 437 -8.16 0.88 -19.64
C LYS A 437 -7.81 0.68 -18.18
N PHE A 438 -6.77 -0.12 -17.93
CA PHE A 438 -6.32 -0.42 -16.58
C PHE A 438 -4.91 0.10 -16.32
N ILE A 439 -4.64 0.55 -15.11
CA ILE A 439 -3.34 1.08 -14.70
C ILE A 439 -2.81 0.36 -13.47
N SER A 440 -1.49 0.18 -13.39
CA SER A 440 -0.78 -0.36 -12.23
C SER A 440 0.36 0.57 -11.79
N LEU A 441 0.73 0.48 -10.52
CA LEU A 441 1.95 1.08 -9.98
C LEU A 441 3.09 0.06 -10.03
N ALA A 442 4.19 0.40 -10.71
CA ALA A 442 5.31 -0.49 -10.98
C ALA A 442 6.62 0.03 -10.37
N ILE A 443 6.77 -0.15 -9.05
CA ILE A 443 7.94 0.31 -8.29
C ILE A 443 8.88 -0.85 -7.98
N SER A 444 8.38 -1.83 -7.22
CA SER A 444 9.18 -2.92 -6.63
C SER A 444 9.88 -3.77 -7.67
N GLU A 445 11.10 -4.19 -7.32
CA GLU A 445 11.98 -5.04 -8.13
C GLU A 445 12.45 -6.24 -7.31
N ALA A 446 13.10 -7.22 -7.96
CA ALA A 446 13.70 -8.34 -7.24
C ALA A 446 14.77 -7.91 -6.22
N PHE A 447 15.46 -6.80 -6.48
CA PHE A 447 16.55 -6.28 -5.64
C PHE A 447 16.19 -5.05 -4.81
N ALA A 448 15.01 -4.46 -5.02
CA ALA A 448 14.58 -3.22 -4.38
C ALA A 448 13.09 -3.29 -4.05
N GLY A 449 12.79 -3.62 -2.78
CA GLY A 449 11.45 -3.62 -2.21
C GLY A 449 11.29 -2.48 -1.21
N SER A 450 11.78 -2.68 0.03
CA SER A 450 11.82 -1.64 1.06
C SER A 450 12.74 -0.47 0.69
N ASP A 451 13.84 -0.76 -0.01
CA ASP A 451 14.84 0.22 -0.45
C ASP A 451 14.49 0.79 -1.84
N VAL A 452 13.37 1.53 -1.89
CA VAL A 452 12.84 2.14 -3.12
C VAL A 452 13.80 3.17 -3.72
N ALA A 453 14.76 3.72 -2.96
CA ALA A 453 15.73 4.67 -3.50
C ALA A 453 16.73 4.01 -4.48
N ASN A 454 16.91 2.69 -4.40
CA ASN A 454 17.92 1.94 -5.15
C ASN A 454 17.34 1.06 -6.27
N LEU A 455 16.27 1.52 -6.95
CA LEU A 455 15.74 0.86 -8.14
C LEU A 455 16.81 0.73 -9.23
N ARG A 456 16.74 -0.36 -10.01
CA ARG A 456 17.69 -0.68 -11.07
C ARG A 456 17.09 -0.62 -12.47
N THR A 457 15.77 -0.64 -12.62
CA THR A 457 15.13 -0.36 -13.91
C THR A 457 15.57 1.00 -14.38
N THR A 458 16.21 1.09 -15.55
CA THR A 458 16.80 2.32 -16.07
C THR A 458 15.89 3.00 -17.08
N ALA A 459 15.99 4.32 -17.17
CA ALA A 459 15.47 5.10 -18.28
C ALA A 459 16.60 6.00 -18.80
N LYS A 460 16.91 5.89 -20.09
CA LYS A 460 17.91 6.73 -20.77
C LYS A 460 17.25 7.52 -21.88
N LYS A 461 17.62 8.78 -22.08
CA LYS A 461 17.11 9.54 -23.23
C LYS A 461 17.67 8.96 -24.54
N SER A 462 16.83 8.89 -25.56
CA SER A 462 17.26 8.65 -26.94
C SER A 462 18.20 9.76 -27.42
N GLU A 463 18.95 9.51 -28.49
CA GLU A 463 19.90 10.49 -29.06
C GLU A 463 19.26 11.84 -29.41
N ASP A 464 17.99 11.83 -29.83
CA ASP A 464 17.22 13.04 -30.14
C ASP A 464 16.61 13.73 -28.90
N GLY A 465 16.77 13.14 -27.72
CA GLY A 465 16.23 13.63 -26.45
C GLY A 465 14.71 13.55 -26.31
N LYS A 466 14.00 12.94 -27.27
CA LYS A 466 12.52 12.94 -27.31
C LYS A 466 11.88 11.76 -26.59
N HIS A 467 12.62 10.69 -26.35
CA HIS A 467 12.09 9.47 -25.74
C HIS A 467 12.97 8.99 -24.61
N TRP A 468 12.35 8.39 -23.61
CA TRP A 468 12.96 7.46 -22.68
C TRP A 468 13.05 6.07 -23.32
N ILE A 469 14.21 5.44 -23.19
CA ILE A 469 14.45 4.03 -23.48
C ILE A 469 14.53 3.31 -22.14
N ILE A 470 13.52 2.50 -21.83
CA ILE A 470 13.34 1.87 -20.52
C ILE A 470 13.74 0.41 -20.59
N ASN A 471 14.61 0.00 -19.66
CA ASN A 471 15.11 -1.36 -19.53
C ASN A 471 15.11 -1.82 -18.08
N GLY A 472 14.54 -2.98 -17.80
CA GLY A 472 14.56 -3.58 -16.46
C GLY A 472 13.36 -4.47 -16.16
N THR A 473 13.17 -4.75 -14.88
CA THR A 473 12.12 -5.68 -14.44
C THR A 473 11.44 -5.17 -13.18
N LYS A 474 10.12 -5.34 -13.10
CA LYS A 474 9.31 -5.06 -11.92
C LYS A 474 8.65 -6.34 -11.41
N LYS A 475 8.43 -6.44 -10.11
CA LYS A 475 7.94 -7.67 -9.47
C LYS A 475 6.88 -7.35 -8.42
N TRP A 476 5.87 -8.22 -8.34
CA TRP A 476 4.73 -8.11 -7.43
C TRP A 476 3.76 -6.99 -7.79
N ILE A 477 3.57 -6.75 -9.09
CA ILE A 477 2.76 -5.63 -9.56
C ILE A 477 1.28 -6.03 -9.63
N THR A 478 0.48 -5.58 -8.67
CA THR A 478 -0.97 -5.80 -8.62
C THR A 478 -1.66 -5.28 -9.88
N ASN A 479 -2.64 -6.02 -10.40
CA ASN A 479 -3.30 -5.80 -11.70
C ASN A 479 -2.38 -5.89 -12.95
N GLY A 480 -1.06 -6.05 -12.78
CA GLY A 480 -0.09 -5.88 -13.85
C GLY A 480 -0.26 -6.85 -15.02
N THR A 481 -0.89 -8.00 -14.83
CA THR A 481 -1.15 -8.97 -15.92
C THR A 481 -2.15 -8.49 -16.95
N PHE A 482 -2.98 -7.50 -16.62
CA PHE A 482 -4.01 -6.97 -17.52
C PHE A 482 -4.02 -5.43 -17.60
N SER A 483 -3.07 -4.75 -16.96
CA SER A 483 -2.93 -3.30 -17.09
C SER A 483 -2.46 -2.86 -18.46
N ASP A 484 -3.08 -1.82 -19.00
CA ASP A 484 -2.67 -1.12 -20.23
C ASP A 484 -1.61 -0.05 -19.94
N TYR A 485 -1.63 0.51 -18.73
CA TYR A 485 -0.73 1.58 -18.29
C TYR A 485 0.06 1.17 -17.05
N PHE A 486 1.29 1.67 -16.94
CA PHE A 486 2.16 1.44 -15.80
C PHE A 486 2.79 2.75 -15.36
N SER A 487 2.59 3.12 -14.11
CA SER A 487 3.32 4.20 -13.46
C SER A 487 4.63 3.61 -12.94
N VAL A 488 5.75 3.82 -13.65
CA VAL A 488 7.03 3.11 -13.46
C VAL A 488 8.08 4.03 -12.84
N GLY A 489 8.66 3.60 -11.71
CA GLY A 489 9.85 4.25 -11.13
C GLY A 489 11.12 3.76 -11.83
N CYS A 490 11.87 4.67 -12.45
CA CYS A 490 13.09 4.35 -13.19
C CYS A 490 14.28 5.12 -12.64
N LYS A 491 15.48 4.54 -12.74
CA LYS A 491 16.75 5.19 -12.47
C LYS A 491 17.21 5.96 -13.72
N THR A 492 17.48 7.24 -13.54
CA THR A 492 18.04 8.18 -14.53
C THR A 492 19.43 8.64 -14.05
N GLU A 493 20.12 9.49 -14.82
CA GLU A 493 21.49 9.89 -14.49
C GLU A 493 21.58 10.70 -13.18
N GLY A 494 20.61 11.57 -12.90
CA GLY A 494 20.60 12.42 -11.71
C GLY A 494 19.82 11.85 -10.51
N GLY A 495 19.14 10.71 -10.65
CA GLY A 495 18.35 10.13 -9.58
C GLY A 495 17.28 9.13 -10.05
N LEU A 496 16.09 9.26 -9.48
CA LEU A 496 14.92 8.48 -9.91
C LEU A 496 13.97 9.39 -10.68
N THR A 497 13.35 8.87 -11.73
CA THR A 497 12.30 9.55 -12.50
C THR A 497 11.08 8.64 -12.56
N MET A 498 9.89 9.22 -12.37
CA MET A 498 8.62 8.50 -12.48
C MET A 498 8.07 8.69 -13.89
N ILE A 499 7.75 7.61 -14.60
CA ILE A 499 7.37 7.65 -16.02
C ILE A 499 6.10 6.83 -16.24
N LEU A 500 5.14 7.38 -16.98
CA LEU A 500 3.97 6.63 -17.44
C LEU A 500 4.31 5.81 -18.69
N VAL A 501 4.27 4.49 -18.57
CA VAL A 501 4.58 3.54 -19.66
C VAL A 501 3.31 2.85 -20.12
N GLU A 502 3.08 2.84 -21.43
CA GLU A 502 1.97 2.10 -22.04
C GLU A 502 2.40 0.69 -22.40
N ARG A 503 1.48 -0.28 -22.30
CA ARG A 503 1.71 -1.64 -22.76
C ARG A 503 1.88 -1.63 -24.28
N THR A 504 3.13 -1.73 -24.70
CA THR A 504 3.58 -1.71 -26.09
C THR A 504 4.52 -2.88 -26.35
N GLU A 505 5.06 -2.97 -27.56
CA GLU A 505 6.16 -3.89 -27.85
C GLU A 505 7.33 -3.64 -26.89
N GLY A 506 7.95 -4.71 -26.38
CA GLY A 506 8.97 -4.63 -25.33
C GLY A 506 8.45 -4.66 -23.89
N VAL A 507 7.13 -4.52 -23.65
CA VAL A 507 6.50 -4.70 -22.34
C VAL A 507 5.87 -6.09 -22.23
N SER A 508 6.48 -6.99 -21.46
CA SER A 508 5.94 -8.34 -21.20
C SER A 508 5.54 -8.50 -19.73
N THR A 509 4.50 -9.30 -19.48
CA THR A 509 4.00 -9.55 -18.12
C THR A 509 3.72 -11.02 -17.89
N GLU A 510 4.19 -11.55 -16.77
CA GLU A 510 3.96 -12.93 -16.34
C GLU A 510 3.20 -12.97 -15.01
N GLN A 511 2.22 -13.86 -14.90
CA GLN A 511 1.45 -14.05 -13.68
C GLN A 511 2.32 -14.68 -12.58
N ILE A 512 2.39 -14.03 -11.42
CA ILE A 512 2.96 -14.64 -10.23
C ILE A 512 1.84 -15.29 -9.41
N LYS A 513 2.01 -16.57 -9.09
CA LYS A 513 1.07 -17.32 -8.23
C LYS A 513 1.45 -17.13 -6.77
N THR A 514 0.69 -16.30 -6.08
CA THR A 514 0.86 -16.03 -4.64
C THR A 514 -0.04 -16.94 -3.80
N SER A 515 -0.02 -16.80 -2.47
CA SER A 515 -0.85 -17.64 -1.61
C SER A 515 -2.35 -17.35 -1.70
N TYR A 516 -2.83 -16.24 -2.26
CA TYR A 516 -4.23 -16.05 -2.70
C TYR A 516 -4.44 -16.29 -4.20
N SER A 517 -5.69 -16.30 -4.69
CA SER A 517 -6.00 -16.60 -6.10
C SER A 517 -5.41 -15.59 -7.10
N THR A 518 -5.23 -16.03 -8.36
CA THR A 518 -4.64 -15.22 -9.44
C THR A 518 -5.47 -14.01 -9.86
N THR A 519 -6.69 -13.87 -9.34
CA THR A 519 -7.60 -12.75 -9.67
C THR A 519 -7.00 -11.38 -9.34
N ALA A 520 -6.05 -11.30 -8.40
CA ALA A 520 -5.31 -10.07 -8.09
C ALA A 520 -4.47 -9.54 -9.27
N GLY A 521 -4.18 -10.41 -10.25
CA GLY A 521 -3.39 -10.06 -11.42
C GLY A 521 -1.94 -9.73 -11.14
N THR A 522 -1.39 -10.18 -10.00
CA THR A 522 -0.01 -9.94 -9.56
C THR A 522 1.00 -10.36 -10.61
N ALA A 523 1.79 -9.41 -11.12
CA ALA A 523 2.67 -9.63 -12.25
C ALA A 523 4.15 -9.47 -11.93
N PHE A 524 4.97 -10.22 -12.66
CA PHE A 524 6.33 -9.85 -13.02
C PHE A 524 6.26 -9.11 -14.36
N ILE A 525 6.97 -7.99 -14.50
CA ILE A 525 6.96 -7.16 -15.70
C ILE A 525 8.39 -7.02 -16.19
N THR A 526 8.61 -7.19 -17.50
CA THR A 526 9.88 -6.91 -18.15
C THR A 526 9.70 -5.75 -19.13
N PHE A 527 10.66 -4.83 -19.10
CA PHE A 527 10.81 -3.74 -20.06
C PHE A 527 12.10 -4.00 -20.83
N ASP A 528 11.98 -4.20 -22.13
CA ASP A 528 13.08 -4.44 -23.07
C ASP A 528 13.05 -3.37 -24.17
N ASP A 529 14.01 -2.45 -24.13
CA ASP A 529 14.14 -1.29 -25.03
C ASP A 529 12.84 -0.51 -25.28
N VAL A 530 12.01 -0.36 -24.24
CA VAL A 530 10.69 0.25 -24.35
C VAL A 530 10.85 1.75 -24.57
N LYS A 531 10.40 2.22 -25.74
CA LYS A 531 10.48 3.62 -26.15
C LYS A 531 9.24 4.39 -25.71
N VAL A 532 9.41 5.34 -24.79
CA VAL A 532 8.33 6.14 -24.20
C VAL A 532 8.60 7.62 -24.41
N PRO A 533 7.64 8.44 -24.86
CA PRO A 533 7.88 9.87 -25.04
C PRO A 533 8.28 10.58 -23.72
N VAL A 534 9.19 11.57 -23.78
CA VAL A 534 9.65 12.28 -22.56
C VAL A 534 8.51 13.07 -21.90
N GLU A 535 7.49 13.48 -22.65
CA GLU A 535 6.28 14.09 -22.12
C GLU A 535 5.45 13.17 -21.21
N ASN A 536 5.72 11.85 -21.19
CA ASN A 536 5.12 10.91 -20.24
C ASN A 536 5.77 10.94 -18.84
N THR A 537 6.75 11.81 -18.62
CA THR A 537 7.37 12.02 -17.30
C THR A 537 6.35 12.56 -16.31
N LEU A 538 6.27 11.95 -15.14
CA LEU A 538 5.38 12.35 -14.05
C LEU A 538 6.19 13.12 -13.01
N GLY A 539 6.00 14.44 -12.96
CA GLY A 539 6.75 15.33 -12.08
C GLY A 539 8.13 15.71 -12.63
N PRO A 540 9.02 16.29 -11.79
CA PRO A 540 10.36 16.68 -12.22
C PRO A 540 11.22 15.46 -12.58
N GLU A 541 12.02 15.59 -13.64
CA GLU A 541 13.13 14.66 -13.93
C GLU A 541 14.07 14.59 -12.73
N ASP A 542 14.54 13.39 -12.41
CA ASP A 542 15.33 13.05 -11.21
C ASP A 542 14.64 13.30 -9.85
N GLY A 543 13.42 13.86 -9.86
CA GLY A 543 12.56 14.09 -8.68
C GLY A 543 11.56 12.97 -8.39
N GLY A 544 11.69 11.81 -9.05
CA GLY A 544 10.73 10.69 -9.01
C GLY A 544 10.52 10.08 -7.62
N LEU A 545 11.51 10.16 -6.72
CA LEU A 545 11.32 9.67 -5.34
C LEU A 545 10.21 10.44 -4.61
N LEU A 546 10.10 11.75 -4.82
CA LEU A 546 9.01 12.57 -4.25
C LEU A 546 7.64 12.10 -4.77
N VAL A 547 7.56 11.83 -6.08
CA VAL A 547 6.33 11.38 -6.75
C VAL A 547 5.90 10.02 -6.21
N ILE A 548 6.85 9.09 -6.07
CA ILE A 548 6.59 7.75 -5.51
C ILE A 548 6.07 7.85 -4.06
N LEU A 549 6.75 8.62 -3.22
CA LEU A 549 6.41 8.73 -1.80
C LEU A 549 5.10 9.50 -1.54
N SER A 550 4.66 10.33 -2.49
CA SER A 550 3.44 11.13 -2.37
C SER A 550 2.21 10.25 -2.10
N ASN A 551 2.06 9.12 -2.77
CA ASN A 551 0.83 8.34 -2.68
C ASN A 551 0.79 7.35 -1.49
N PHE A 552 1.93 7.07 -0.86
CA PHE A 552 2.02 5.98 0.12
C PHE A 552 1.19 6.21 1.38
N ASN A 553 0.99 7.45 1.81
CA ASN A 553 0.16 7.72 2.98
C ASN A 553 -1.32 7.38 2.72
N HIS A 554 -1.83 7.76 1.55
CA HIS A 554 -3.20 7.44 1.14
C HIS A 554 -3.39 5.93 0.95
N GLU A 555 -2.46 5.27 0.26
CA GLU A 555 -2.46 3.80 0.09
C GLU A 555 -2.50 3.08 1.45
N ARG A 556 -1.66 3.48 2.40
CA ARG A 556 -1.63 2.87 3.75
C ARG A 556 -2.92 3.09 4.52
N PHE A 557 -3.55 4.25 4.38
CA PHE A 557 -4.86 4.53 4.99
C PHE A 557 -5.97 3.63 4.41
N VAL A 558 -6.00 3.47 3.07
CA VAL A 558 -6.93 2.56 2.38
C VAL A 558 -6.71 1.11 2.85
N MET A 559 -5.46 0.66 2.96
CA MET A 559 -5.13 -0.67 3.46
C MET A 559 -5.58 -0.87 4.92
N ALA A 560 -5.28 0.09 5.81
CA ALA A 560 -5.73 0.02 7.21
C ALA A 560 -7.25 -0.07 7.30
N THR A 561 -7.96 0.70 6.46
CA THR A 561 -9.42 0.65 6.37
C THR A 561 -9.94 -0.74 6.03
N ALA A 562 -9.37 -1.37 4.99
CA ALA A 562 -9.72 -2.72 4.58
C ALA A 562 -9.43 -3.75 5.68
N SER A 563 -8.25 -3.66 6.31
CA SER A 563 -7.83 -4.55 7.40
C SER A 563 -8.80 -4.53 8.58
N VAL A 564 -9.17 -3.34 9.06
CA VAL A 564 -10.10 -3.21 10.20
C VAL A 564 -11.46 -3.84 9.87
N ARG A 565 -11.97 -3.67 8.65
CA ARG A 565 -13.21 -4.33 8.25
C ARG A 565 -13.06 -5.85 8.16
N SER A 566 -11.97 -6.35 7.57
CA SER A 566 -11.73 -7.80 7.46
C SER A 566 -11.63 -8.47 8.84
N ILE A 567 -11.01 -7.82 9.82
CA ILE A 567 -10.98 -8.28 11.21
C ILE A 567 -12.41 -8.42 11.77
N ARG A 568 -13.27 -7.40 11.58
CA ARG A 568 -14.66 -7.44 12.06
C ARG A 568 -15.48 -8.56 11.39
N PHE A 569 -15.28 -8.76 10.10
CA PHE A 569 -15.88 -9.88 9.37
C PHE A 569 -15.46 -11.23 9.97
N VAL A 570 -14.18 -11.42 10.29
CA VAL A 570 -13.69 -12.65 10.93
C VAL A 570 -14.29 -12.83 12.33
N ILE A 571 -14.38 -11.76 13.13
CA ILE A 571 -15.02 -11.78 14.46
C ILE A 571 -16.48 -12.19 14.34
N GLU A 572 -17.22 -11.62 13.39
CA GLU A 572 -18.61 -11.99 13.11
C GLU A 572 -18.74 -13.49 12.80
N GLU A 573 -17.88 -14.03 11.93
CA GLU A 573 -17.87 -15.44 11.58
C GLU A 573 -17.55 -16.34 12.80
N CYS A 574 -16.64 -15.91 13.67
CA CYS A 574 -16.33 -16.58 14.93
C CYS A 574 -17.51 -16.57 15.92
N PHE A 575 -18.23 -15.46 16.07
CA PHE A 575 -19.42 -15.41 16.92
C PHE A 575 -20.52 -16.34 16.40
N LYS A 576 -20.80 -16.31 15.10
CA LYS A 576 -21.78 -17.21 14.46
C LYS A 576 -21.43 -18.66 14.75
N TRP A 577 -20.18 -19.06 14.48
CA TRP A 577 -19.74 -20.43 14.70
C TRP A 577 -19.74 -20.82 16.19
N ALA A 578 -19.25 -19.94 17.06
CA ALA A 578 -19.16 -20.24 18.48
C ALA A 578 -20.54 -20.36 19.15
N ASN A 579 -21.54 -19.60 18.66
CA ASN A 579 -22.92 -19.72 19.11
C ASN A 579 -23.57 -21.03 18.65
N GLN A 580 -23.21 -21.48 17.46
CA GLN A 580 -23.79 -22.64 16.80
C GLN A 580 -23.19 -23.97 17.29
N ARG A 581 -21.87 -24.05 17.44
CA ARG A 581 -21.16 -25.31 17.67
C ARG A 581 -21.27 -25.77 19.13
N LYS A 582 -21.80 -26.98 19.35
CA LYS A 582 -21.80 -27.64 20.66
C LYS A 582 -20.58 -28.54 20.88
N VAL A 583 -20.00 -28.48 22.09
CA VAL A 583 -18.98 -29.37 22.65
C VAL A 583 -19.25 -29.59 24.13
N PHE A 584 -19.09 -30.81 24.63
CA PHE A 584 -19.38 -31.15 26.04
C PHE A 584 -20.80 -30.71 26.48
N GLY A 585 -21.80 -30.87 25.60
CA GLY A 585 -23.20 -30.52 25.87
C GLY A 585 -23.53 -29.03 25.91
N LYS A 586 -22.58 -28.12 25.63
CA LYS A 586 -22.80 -26.66 25.59
C LYS A 586 -22.25 -26.06 24.31
N THR A 587 -22.71 -24.88 23.91
CA THR A 587 -22.10 -24.14 22.80
C THR A 587 -20.64 -23.77 23.11
N LEU A 588 -19.84 -23.51 22.08
CA LEU A 588 -18.48 -22.99 22.28
C LEU A 588 -18.52 -21.66 23.03
N LEU A 589 -19.51 -20.79 22.78
CA LEU A 589 -19.73 -19.58 23.59
C LEU A 589 -19.98 -19.87 25.07
N GLY A 590 -20.51 -21.05 25.41
CA GLY A 590 -20.66 -21.50 26.79
C GLY A 590 -19.32 -21.76 27.51
N GLN A 591 -18.22 -21.93 26.76
CA GLN A 591 -16.89 -22.19 27.30
C GLN A 591 -16.14 -20.88 27.61
N PRO A 592 -15.66 -20.66 28.85
CA PRO A 592 -14.95 -19.44 29.23
C PRO A 592 -13.73 -19.11 28.34
N VAL A 593 -12.98 -20.13 27.93
CA VAL A 593 -11.78 -19.97 27.09
C VAL A 593 -12.10 -19.39 25.71
N ILE A 594 -13.27 -19.70 25.14
CA ILE A 594 -13.71 -19.15 23.85
C ILE A 594 -14.13 -17.68 24.01
N ARG A 595 -14.86 -17.37 25.09
CA ARG A 595 -15.22 -15.97 25.40
C ARG A 595 -13.99 -15.09 25.62
N TYR A 596 -12.94 -15.63 26.25
CA TYR A 596 -11.68 -14.91 26.44
C TYR A 596 -11.01 -14.56 25.10
N LYS A 597 -10.93 -15.50 24.15
CA LYS A 597 -10.41 -15.24 22.80
C LYS A 597 -11.22 -14.17 22.07
N LEU A 598 -12.55 -14.31 22.05
CA LEU A 598 -13.44 -13.34 21.43
C LEU A 598 -13.28 -11.94 22.06
N ALA A 599 -13.16 -11.85 23.39
CA ALA A 599 -12.92 -10.58 24.07
C ALA A 599 -11.61 -9.92 23.61
N GLY A 600 -10.52 -10.70 23.48
CA GLY A 600 -9.24 -10.20 22.98
C GLY A 600 -9.31 -9.71 21.53
N MET A 601 -10.02 -10.45 20.65
CA MET A 601 -10.22 -10.04 19.25
C MET A 601 -11.05 -8.75 19.16
N VAL A 602 -12.17 -8.68 19.88
CA VAL A 602 -13.08 -7.52 19.89
C VAL A 602 -12.39 -6.28 20.42
N ALA A 603 -11.69 -6.37 21.56
CA ALA A 603 -10.99 -5.23 22.15
C ALA A 603 -10.01 -4.60 21.15
N LYS A 604 -9.22 -5.43 20.45
CA LYS A 604 -8.28 -4.97 19.41
C LYS A 604 -9.00 -4.33 18.21
N ALA A 605 -10.10 -4.93 17.74
CA ALA A 605 -10.87 -4.42 16.61
C ALA A 605 -11.52 -3.05 16.91
N GLU A 606 -12.09 -2.88 18.11
CA GLU A 606 -12.65 -1.60 18.55
C GLU A 606 -11.57 -0.53 18.70
N SER A 607 -10.40 -0.86 19.28
CA SER A 607 -9.27 0.08 19.37
C SER A 607 -8.77 0.54 17.99
N LEU A 608 -8.65 -0.40 17.04
CA LEU A 608 -8.25 -0.05 15.67
C LEU A 608 -9.30 0.78 14.94
N GLN A 609 -10.59 0.48 15.10
CA GLN A 609 -11.66 1.27 14.49
C GLN A 609 -11.63 2.72 15.02
N ALA A 610 -11.46 2.92 16.33
CA ALA A 610 -11.37 4.26 16.92
C ALA A 610 -10.15 5.04 16.41
N TRP A 611 -8.98 4.39 16.31
CA TRP A 611 -7.77 5.02 15.78
C TRP A 611 -7.92 5.35 14.28
N LEU A 612 -8.49 4.44 13.49
CA LEU A 612 -8.77 4.66 12.08
C LEU A 612 -9.72 5.85 11.86
N GLU A 613 -10.81 5.93 12.63
CA GLU A 613 -11.77 7.03 12.55
C GLU A 613 -11.15 8.37 12.93
N TYR A 614 -10.30 8.39 13.96
CA TYR A 614 -9.53 9.56 14.33
C TYR A 614 -8.63 10.03 13.18
N ILE A 615 -7.85 9.12 12.57
CA ILE A 615 -6.98 9.45 11.43
C ILE A 615 -7.80 9.95 10.24
N GLY A 616 -8.86 9.24 9.87
CA GLY A 616 -9.76 9.65 8.78
C GLY A 616 -10.32 11.04 9.01
N PHE A 617 -10.76 11.34 10.24
CA PHE A 617 -11.24 12.67 10.61
C PHE A 617 -10.14 13.74 10.48
N GLN A 618 -8.92 13.48 10.97
CA GLN A 618 -7.80 14.42 10.80
C GLN A 618 -7.49 14.69 9.32
N MET A 619 -7.55 13.67 8.46
CA MET A 619 -7.37 13.84 7.02
C MET A 619 -8.43 14.76 6.40
N THR A 620 -9.67 14.78 6.91
CA THR A 620 -10.70 15.75 6.47
C THR A 620 -10.41 17.20 6.86
N LYS A 621 -9.52 17.42 7.84
CA LYS A 621 -9.21 18.76 8.40
C LYS A 621 -7.86 19.30 7.97
N MET A 622 -7.03 18.47 7.34
CA MET A 622 -5.66 18.80 6.97
C MET A 622 -5.50 18.86 5.46
N SER A 623 -4.76 19.86 4.98
CA SER A 623 -4.23 19.87 3.62
C SER A 623 -3.30 18.68 3.39
N TYR A 624 -3.11 18.28 2.14
CA TYR A 624 -2.23 17.17 1.78
C TYR A 624 -0.78 17.32 2.32
N LYS A 625 -0.26 18.56 2.36
CA LYS A 625 1.06 18.87 2.95
C LYS A 625 1.08 18.65 4.46
N GLU A 626 0.03 19.06 5.17
CA GLU A 626 -0.10 18.83 6.61
C GLU A 626 -0.26 17.34 6.92
N GLN A 627 -1.07 16.61 6.15
CA GLN A 627 -1.19 15.16 6.29
C GLN A 627 0.17 14.47 6.14
N SER A 628 0.95 14.85 5.13
CA SER A 628 2.29 14.30 4.90
C SER A 628 3.26 14.60 6.04
N ARG A 629 3.11 15.75 6.71
CA ARG A 629 3.98 16.19 7.81
C ARG A 629 3.59 15.58 9.16
N TYR A 630 2.30 15.50 9.45
CA TYR A 630 1.78 15.18 10.79
C TYR A 630 1.16 13.78 10.88
N LEU A 631 0.62 13.24 9.78
CA LEU A 631 -0.09 11.96 9.80
C LEU A 631 0.68 10.79 9.16
N ALA A 632 1.76 11.04 8.42
CA ALA A 632 2.53 9.96 7.79
C ALA A 632 3.05 8.92 8.80
N GLY A 633 3.65 9.35 9.92
CA GLY A 633 4.05 8.48 11.02
C GLY A 633 2.87 7.77 11.70
N PRO A 634 1.84 8.49 12.17
CA PRO A 634 0.64 7.88 12.73
C PRO A 634 -0.08 6.86 11.82
N ILE A 635 -0.18 7.13 10.51
CA ILE A 635 -0.75 6.21 9.52
C ILE A 635 0.13 4.96 9.39
N ALA A 636 1.45 5.12 9.35
CA ALA A 636 2.39 4.00 9.29
C ALA A 636 2.26 3.09 10.53
N LEU A 637 2.16 3.68 11.73
CA LEU A 637 1.97 2.94 12.98
C LEU A 637 0.59 2.27 13.05
N LEU A 638 -0.47 2.94 12.59
CA LEU A 638 -1.80 2.34 12.49
C LEU A 638 -1.78 1.11 11.57
N LYS A 639 -1.20 1.23 10.37
CA LYS A 639 -1.07 0.12 9.42
C LYS A 639 -0.28 -1.04 10.03
N MET A 640 0.86 -0.76 10.68
CA MET A 640 1.64 -1.77 11.39
C MET A 640 0.80 -2.45 12.48
N GLN A 641 0.03 -1.70 13.26
CA GLN A 641 -0.81 -2.27 14.31
C GLN A 641 -1.95 -3.12 13.73
N CYS A 642 -2.58 -2.67 12.64
CA CYS A 642 -3.58 -3.45 11.92
C CYS A 642 -3.05 -4.85 11.55
N THR A 643 -1.85 -4.94 10.99
CA THR A 643 -1.29 -6.22 10.51
C THR A 643 -0.91 -7.17 11.64
N ARG A 644 -0.42 -6.63 12.77
CA ARG A 644 -0.17 -7.42 13.99
C ARG A 644 -1.45 -7.94 14.62
N VAL A 645 -2.51 -7.13 14.61
CA VAL A 645 -3.84 -7.58 15.07
C VAL A 645 -4.43 -8.61 14.13
N GLU A 646 -4.33 -8.43 12.80
CA GLU A 646 -4.78 -9.44 11.83
C GLU A 646 -4.14 -10.80 12.09
N ASN A 647 -2.83 -10.84 12.37
CA ASN A 647 -2.12 -12.08 12.74
C ASN A 647 -2.75 -12.74 13.98
N SER A 648 -2.91 -11.97 15.07
CA SER A 648 -3.50 -12.49 16.31
C SER A 648 -4.96 -12.95 16.13
N VAL A 649 -5.75 -12.22 15.34
CA VAL A 649 -7.14 -12.54 15.04
C VAL A 649 -7.22 -13.79 14.17
N ALA A 650 -6.30 -13.97 13.21
CA ALA A 650 -6.22 -15.17 12.37
C ALA A 650 -5.95 -16.41 13.23
N ASP A 651 -4.96 -16.35 14.13
CA ASP A 651 -4.62 -17.46 15.02
C ASP A 651 -5.80 -17.85 15.93
N ASP A 652 -6.40 -16.87 16.63
CA ASP A 652 -7.54 -17.13 17.50
C ASP A 652 -8.76 -17.66 16.72
N ALA A 653 -9.02 -17.13 15.52
CA ALA A 653 -10.11 -17.59 14.68
C ALA A 653 -9.90 -19.04 14.20
N VAL A 654 -8.67 -19.42 13.83
CA VAL A 654 -8.30 -20.79 13.48
C VAL A 654 -8.59 -21.73 14.66
N GLN A 655 -8.19 -21.35 15.87
CA GLN A 655 -8.43 -22.16 17.07
C GLN A 655 -9.93 -22.28 17.40
N ILE A 656 -10.72 -21.21 17.23
CA ILE A 656 -12.18 -21.24 17.45
C ILE A 656 -12.87 -22.17 16.45
N PHE A 657 -12.45 -22.16 15.18
CA PHE A 657 -13.02 -23.01 14.14
C PHE A 657 -12.45 -24.44 14.10
N GLY A 658 -11.30 -24.67 14.74
CA GLY A 658 -10.59 -25.93 14.75
C GLY A 658 -10.27 -26.42 13.34
N GLY A 659 -10.45 -27.73 13.08
CA GLY A 659 -10.15 -28.34 11.77
C GLY A 659 -10.90 -27.75 10.58
N ARG A 660 -11.97 -26.96 10.78
CA ARG A 660 -12.66 -26.28 9.67
C ARG A 660 -11.86 -25.11 9.11
N ALA A 661 -11.08 -24.42 9.94
CA ALA A 661 -10.29 -23.26 9.52
C ALA A 661 -9.13 -23.61 8.58
N ILE A 662 -8.82 -24.89 8.39
CA ILE A 662 -7.80 -25.36 7.45
C ILE A 662 -8.43 -25.96 6.17
N THR A 663 -9.74 -25.73 5.97
CA THR A 663 -10.47 -26.20 4.78
C THR A 663 -10.87 -25.02 3.89
N GLN A 664 -10.46 -25.06 2.62
CA GLN A 664 -10.78 -24.04 1.61
C GLN A 664 -12.26 -24.02 1.18
N THR A 665 -13.07 -24.95 1.69
CA THR A 665 -14.49 -25.09 1.36
C THR A 665 -15.36 -25.11 2.61
N GLY A 666 -16.68 -25.11 2.42
CA GLY A 666 -17.63 -25.16 3.54
C GLY A 666 -17.57 -23.92 4.43
N MET A 667 -17.94 -24.09 5.70
CA MET A 667 -18.12 -22.98 6.66
C MET A 667 -16.81 -22.33 7.12
N GLY A 668 -15.69 -23.05 7.05
CA GLY A 668 -14.39 -22.54 7.50
C GLY A 668 -13.62 -21.76 6.44
N ARG A 669 -14.08 -21.75 5.18
CA ARG A 669 -13.38 -21.16 4.03
C ARG A 669 -12.96 -19.69 4.24
N ASN A 670 -13.78 -18.90 4.93
CA ASN A 670 -13.50 -17.49 5.15
C ASN A 670 -12.34 -17.31 6.15
N ILE A 671 -12.29 -18.17 7.17
CA ILE A 671 -11.22 -18.20 8.16
C ILE A 671 -9.93 -18.76 7.55
N GLU A 672 -10.04 -19.82 6.74
CA GLU A 672 -8.90 -20.36 5.98
C GLU A 672 -8.29 -19.29 5.06
N MET A 673 -9.14 -18.58 4.30
CA MET A 673 -8.71 -17.52 3.40
C MET A 673 -8.01 -16.41 4.19
N PHE A 674 -8.61 -15.93 5.28
CA PHE A 674 -8.00 -14.89 6.11
C PHE A 674 -6.66 -15.35 6.70
N ASN A 675 -6.59 -16.56 7.26
CA ASN A 675 -5.36 -17.12 7.83
C ASN A 675 -4.25 -17.32 6.78
N ARG A 676 -4.59 -17.75 5.56
CA ARG A 676 -3.61 -17.90 4.48
C ARG A 676 -3.10 -16.56 3.93
N THR A 677 -3.85 -15.48 4.16
CA THR A 677 -3.63 -14.21 3.43
C THR A 677 -3.42 -12.96 4.31
N TYR A 678 -3.57 -13.03 5.63
CA TYR A 678 -3.32 -11.87 6.50
C TYR A 678 -1.90 -11.31 6.33
N LYS A 679 -0.92 -12.19 6.04
CA LYS A 679 0.50 -11.80 5.96
C LYS A 679 0.79 -10.84 4.80
N PHE A 680 -0.03 -10.78 3.75
CA PHE A 680 0.15 -9.82 2.66
C PHE A 680 0.12 -8.37 3.18
N ASN A 681 -0.81 -8.05 4.07
CA ASN A 681 -0.90 -6.68 4.60
C ASN A 681 0.34 -6.30 5.43
N SER A 682 1.04 -7.27 6.05
CA SER A 682 2.29 -7.00 6.77
C SER A 682 3.48 -6.68 5.86
N LEU A 683 3.37 -6.98 4.55
CA LEU A 683 4.44 -6.81 3.57
C LEU A 683 4.16 -5.67 2.58
N LEU A 684 2.93 -5.60 2.07
CA LEU A 684 2.50 -4.58 1.10
C LEU A 684 2.36 -3.20 1.77
N GLY A 685 2.48 -2.11 1.01
CA GLY A 685 2.42 -0.74 1.53
C GLY A 685 3.57 -0.35 2.48
N GLY A 686 4.62 -1.17 2.55
CA GLY A 686 5.76 -1.07 3.47
C GLY A 686 5.73 -2.15 4.56
N SER A 687 6.86 -2.81 4.82
CA SER A 687 6.93 -3.84 5.87
C SER A 687 6.73 -3.24 7.27
N GLU A 688 6.32 -4.07 8.22
CA GLU A 688 6.09 -3.65 9.61
C GLU A 688 7.29 -2.91 10.20
N GLU A 689 8.51 -3.38 9.93
CA GLU A 689 9.75 -2.80 10.42
C GLU A 689 10.00 -1.41 9.83
N ILE A 690 9.79 -1.24 8.52
CA ILE A 690 9.95 0.05 7.82
C ILE A 690 8.92 1.06 8.30
N LEU A 691 7.68 0.62 8.55
CA LEU A 691 6.62 1.49 9.03
C LEU A 691 6.80 1.89 10.49
N GLY A 692 7.25 0.97 11.35
CA GLY A 692 7.63 1.27 12.73
C GLY A 692 8.76 2.30 12.79
N ASP A 693 9.84 2.06 12.03
CA ASP A 693 10.96 2.98 11.92
C ASP A 693 10.55 4.36 11.36
N LEU A 694 9.72 4.40 10.30
CA LEU A 694 9.16 5.66 9.77
C LEU A 694 8.38 6.44 10.84
N GLY A 695 7.52 5.75 11.61
CA GLY A 695 6.73 6.34 12.68
C GLY A 695 7.61 7.02 13.73
N ILE A 696 8.66 6.33 14.18
CA ILE A 696 9.59 6.84 15.19
C ILE A 696 10.49 7.94 14.63
N ARG A 697 11.08 7.78 13.44
CA ARG A 697 11.94 8.81 12.83
C ARG A 697 11.21 10.14 12.61
N GLN A 698 9.92 10.10 12.26
CA GLN A 698 9.14 11.34 12.16
C GLN A 698 8.93 12.00 13.53
N ALA A 699 8.62 11.22 14.56
CA ALA A 699 8.50 11.73 15.92
C ALA A 699 9.83 12.31 16.42
N MET A 700 10.96 11.65 16.15
CA MET A 700 12.30 12.14 16.50
C MET A 700 12.64 13.47 15.83
N ARG A 701 12.28 13.67 14.57
CA ARG A 701 12.49 14.97 13.90
C ARG A 701 11.69 16.09 14.56
N GLN A 702 10.46 15.80 14.99
CA GLN A 702 9.63 16.77 15.71
C GLN A 702 10.15 17.01 17.13
N LEU A 703 10.62 15.96 17.81
CA LEU A 703 11.28 16.08 19.11
C LEU A 703 12.57 16.90 19.00
N ALA A 704 13.41 16.67 18.00
CA ALA A 704 14.60 17.49 17.77
C ALA A 704 14.24 18.97 17.59
N LEU A 705 13.18 19.28 16.84
CA LEU A 705 12.67 20.65 16.68
C LEU A 705 12.07 21.23 17.98
N ALA A 706 11.39 20.42 18.79
CA ALA A 706 10.78 20.83 20.05
C ALA A 706 11.80 20.95 21.20
N SER A 707 12.81 20.08 21.23
CA SER A 707 13.99 20.19 22.09
C SER A 707 14.79 21.43 21.73
N LEU A 708 14.98 21.72 20.42
CA LEU A 708 15.57 22.99 19.98
C LEU A 708 14.76 24.20 20.45
N ALA A 709 13.43 24.08 20.53
CA ALA A 709 12.50 25.10 21.05
C ALA A 709 12.45 25.20 22.59
N ALA A 710 12.87 24.15 23.32
CA ALA A 710 12.96 24.12 24.78
C ALA A 710 14.34 24.58 25.29
N TYR A 711 15.40 24.37 24.50
CA TYR A 711 16.75 24.87 24.76
C TYR A 711 16.94 26.35 24.42
N THR A 712 16.00 26.95 23.68
CA THR A 712 16.06 28.35 23.21
C THR A 712 15.94 29.41 24.31
N ALA A 713 15.93 29.01 25.59
CA ALA A 713 15.83 29.90 26.75
C ALA A 713 17.12 29.99 27.61
N ALA A 714 18.32 29.67 27.08
CA ALA A 714 19.54 29.53 27.91
C ALA A 714 20.89 30.07 27.36
N HIS A 715 20.95 31.14 26.54
CA HIS A 715 22.22 31.62 25.92
C HIS A 715 22.36 33.14 25.90
N GLY A 716 23.49 33.74 26.31
CA GLY A 716 23.68 35.21 26.52
C GLY A 716 23.89 36.09 25.27
N VAL A 717 23.84 37.42 25.43
CA VAL A 717 23.97 38.44 24.36
C VAL A 717 25.00 39.54 24.71
N VAL A 718 25.56 40.23 23.70
CA VAL A 718 26.34 41.47 23.92
C VAL A 718 25.37 42.60 24.27
N SER A 719 25.40 43.03 25.53
CA SER A 719 24.49 44.06 26.06
C SER A 719 25.03 45.48 25.97
N GLU A 720 26.36 45.66 25.92
CA GLU A 720 27.01 46.97 25.86
C GLU A 720 28.29 46.86 25.02
N VAL A 721 28.66 47.92 24.29
CA VAL A 721 29.94 47.99 23.57
C VAL A 721 30.56 49.39 23.70
N TRP A 722 31.87 49.46 23.89
CA TRP A 722 32.66 50.68 23.71
C TRP A 722 33.49 50.54 22.44
N VAL A 723 33.45 51.56 21.58
CA VAL A 723 34.29 51.66 20.38
C VAL A 723 35.14 52.91 20.55
N GLY A 724 36.46 52.73 20.78
CA GLY A 724 37.30 53.81 21.28
C GLY A 724 36.76 54.33 22.61
N ASP A 725 36.47 55.63 22.67
CA ASP A 725 35.89 56.29 23.83
C ASP A 725 34.35 56.42 23.77
N GLN A 726 33.71 55.91 22.73
CA GLN A 726 32.26 56.01 22.55
C GLN A 726 31.53 54.76 23.03
N TRP A 727 30.49 54.95 23.85
CA TRP A 727 29.63 53.88 24.34
C TRP A 727 28.36 53.70 23.51
N TYR A 728 27.97 52.46 23.29
CA TYR A 728 26.73 52.06 22.63
C TYR A 728 26.02 50.96 23.42
N ASN A 729 24.69 50.99 23.39
CA ASN A 729 23.88 49.85 23.81
C ASN A 729 24.11 48.67 22.85
N GLY A 730 24.11 47.45 23.38
CA GLY A 730 24.14 46.23 22.56
C GLY A 730 22.78 45.90 21.92
N ALA A 731 22.58 44.61 21.62
CA ALA A 731 21.35 44.10 21.02
C ALA A 731 20.54 43.26 22.03
N ASN A 732 19.21 43.30 21.91
CA ASN A 732 18.30 42.43 22.68
C ASN A 732 17.93 41.19 21.85
N TYR A 733 17.49 40.11 22.50
CA TYR A 733 17.05 38.89 21.78
C TYR A 733 16.01 39.21 20.70
N GLY A 734 16.28 38.76 19.49
CA GLY A 734 15.35 38.88 18.36
C GLY A 734 15.11 40.31 17.88
N SER A 735 15.92 41.30 18.29
CA SER A 735 15.78 42.68 17.82
C SER A 735 17.14 43.34 17.56
N ALA A 736 17.26 43.99 16.41
CA ALA A 736 18.32 44.95 16.15
C ALA A 736 18.07 46.22 16.97
N ASN A 737 19.13 46.83 17.47
CA ASN A 737 19.06 48.18 17.99
C ASN A 737 19.56 49.13 16.90
N ASP A 738 18.63 49.79 16.21
CA ASP A 738 18.94 50.64 15.06
C ASP A 738 19.90 51.80 15.38
N ASN A 739 20.06 52.14 16.67
CA ASN A 739 20.99 53.16 17.18
C ASN A 739 22.33 52.58 17.67
N SER A 740 22.63 51.32 17.36
CA SER A 740 23.85 50.64 17.78
C SER A 740 24.65 50.13 16.56
N PRO A 741 25.99 50.17 16.61
CA PRO A 741 26.84 49.49 15.64
C PRO A 741 26.80 47.96 15.79
N VAL A 742 26.21 47.41 16.86
CA VAL A 742 26.09 45.97 17.08
C VAL A 742 24.96 45.40 16.22
N ARG A 743 25.27 44.43 15.36
CA ARG A 743 24.26 43.70 14.58
C ARG A 743 23.51 42.71 15.48
N ALA A 744 22.20 42.57 15.26
CA ALA A 744 21.29 41.82 16.12
C ALA A 744 21.71 40.36 16.37
N MET A 745 21.37 39.85 17.56
CA MET A 745 21.41 38.41 17.88
C MET A 745 19.98 37.82 17.79
N PRO A 746 19.76 36.72 17.05
CA PRO A 746 18.47 36.02 16.94
C PRO A 746 17.72 35.69 18.24
N SER A 747 16.40 35.49 18.13
CA SER A 747 15.55 34.87 19.15
C SER A 747 15.70 33.33 19.25
N ASP A 748 16.59 32.72 18.46
CA ASP A 748 16.78 31.27 18.36
C ASP A 748 18.11 30.76 18.97
N GLY A 749 18.77 31.59 19.80
CA GLY A 749 20.02 31.22 20.47
C GLY A 749 21.29 31.61 19.71
N ALA A 750 21.17 32.13 18.47
CA ALA A 750 22.23 32.88 17.77
C ALA A 750 23.57 32.17 17.50
N TYR A 751 23.67 30.86 17.75
CA TYR A 751 24.86 30.11 17.43
C TYR A 751 24.80 29.55 16.00
N VAL A 752 25.95 29.48 15.34
CA VAL A 752 26.11 28.73 14.09
C VAL A 752 26.32 27.29 14.51
N ALA A 753 25.40 26.39 14.15
CA ALA A 753 25.59 24.97 14.38
C ALA A 753 26.76 24.44 13.54
N TYR A 754 27.46 23.40 14.01
CA TYR A 754 28.63 22.84 13.31
C TYR A 754 28.33 22.44 11.84
N TYR A 755 27.11 21.99 11.53
CA TYR A 755 26.69 21.64 10.17
C TYR A 755 26.37 22.87 9.29
N ASN A 756 26.27 24.07 9.87
CA ASN A 756 26.02 25.33 9.17
C ASN A 756 27.30 26.19 9.02
N VAL A 757 28.47 25.75 9.50
CA VAL A 757 29.70 26.55 9.46
C VAL A 757 30.23 26.85 8.05
N ASN A 758 29.76 26.09 7.05
CA ASN A 758 30.07 26.30 5.63
C ASN A 758 29.01 27.17 4.90
N THR A 759 28.05 27.73 5.62
CA THR A 759 26.99 28.61 5.09
C THR A 759 27.29 30.08 5.43
N ASP A 760 26.45 31.02 4.98
CA ASP A 760 26.61 32.45 5.30
C ASP A 760 26.29 32.81 6.75
N ASP A 761 25.69 31.88 7.50
CA ASP A 761 25.47 32.03 8.94
C ASP A 761 26.79 32.18 9.69
N ILE A 762 27.90 31.66 9.15
CA ILE A 762 29.22 31.78 9.76
C ILE A 762 29.69 33.23 9.89
N VAL A 763 29.09 34.22 9.23
CA VAL A 763 29.58 35.60 9.28
C VAL A 763 29.14 36.30 10.58
N CYS A 764 27.84 36.33 10.86
CA CYS A 764 27.25 36.99 12.04
C CYS A 764 26.03 36.24 12.62
N GLY A 765 25.83 34.96 12.25
CA GLY A 765 24.61 34.20 12.56
C GLY A 765 23.43 34.60 11.68
N THR A 766 22.36 33.80 11.68
CA THR A 766 21.22 33.90 10.74
C THR A 766 20.53 35.28 10.75
N ASN A 767 20.41 35.95 11.91
CA ASN A 767 19.79 37.30 11.99
C ASN A 767 20.80 38.46 12.10
N GLY A 768 22.09 38.19 12.34
CA GLY A 768 23.15 39.20 12.29
C GLY A 768 23.58 39.57 10.87
N GLN A 769 22.99 38.92 9.85
CA GLN A 769 23.14 39.29 8.44
C GLN A 769 22.41 40.58 8.08
N ASN A 770 21.40 40.97 8.86
CA ASN A 770 20.66 42.20 8.60
C ASN A 770 21.53 43.42 8.98
N PRO A 771 21.68 44.39 8.07
CA PRO A 771 22.44 45.58 8.37
C PRO A 771 21.77 46.44 9.44
N VAL A 772 22.58 47.21 10.17
CA VAL A 772 22.11 48.26 11.08
C VAL A 772 22.59 49.62 10.57
N SER A 773 21.86 50.69 10.90
CA SER A 773 22.08 52.02 10.33
C SER A 773 23.31 52.76 10.88
N VAL A 774 23.91 52.24 11.96
CA VAL A 774 25.02 52.89 12.66
C VAL A 774 26.34 52.17 12.39
N THR A 775 27.36 52.94 12.01
CA THR A 775 28.74 52.48 11.91
C THR A 775 29.58 53.35 12.85
N ALA A 776 30.31 52.74 13.78
CA ALA A 776 31.06 53.47 14.81
C ALA A 776 32.48 53.81 14.33
N ASP A 777 32.89 55.07 14.47
CA ASP A 777 34.24 55.53 14.12
C ASP A 777 35.27 55.02 15.14
N ILE A 778 36.42 54.53 14.66
CA ILE A 778 37.55 54.12 15.50
C ILE A 778 38.88 54.38 14.79
N THR A 779 39.95 54.74 15.52
CA THR A 779 41.29 54.82 14.95
C THR A 779 41.98 53.46 15.06
N ALA A 780 42.72 53.04 14.03
CA ALA A 780 43.56 51.86 14.12
C ALA A 780 44.52 51.98 15.33
N GLY A 781 44.66 50.92 16.12
CA GLY A 781 45.37 50.92 17.40
C GLY A 781 44.47 51.14 18.63
N ASP A 782 43.25 51.65 18.45
CA ASP A 782 42.30 51.82 19.55
C ASP A 782 41.59 50.49 19.90
N GLN A 783 40.88 50.50 21.02
CA GLN A 783 40.21 49.33 21.59
C GLN A 783 38.70 49.34 21.35
N VAL A 784 38.15 48.14 21.11
CA VAL A 784 36.72 47.85 21.22
C VAL A 784 36.51 46.97 22.45
N LYS A 785 35.58 47.37 23.34
CA LYS A 785 35.23 46.59 24.54
C LYS A 785 33.80 46.08 24.43
N LEU A 786 33.58 44.78 24.57
CA LEU A 786 32.26 44.15 24.45
C LEU A 786 31.83 43.57 25.79
N ARG A 787 30.61 43.88 26.25
CA ARG A 787 30.04 43.29 27.45
C ARG A 787 28.99 42.24 27.14
N TRP A 788 29.20 41.03 27.65
CA TRP A 788 28.20 39.96 27.56
C TRP A 788 27.29 39.91 28.79
N LYS A 789 26.02 39.55 28.59
CA LYS A 789 25.00 39.40 29.64
C LYS A 789 24.17 38.13 29.43
N GLY A 790 23.85 37.40 30.50
CA GLY A 790 22.90 36.28 30.48
C GLY A 790 21.62 36.53 31.32
N ASP A 791 20.69 35.56 31.38
CA ASP A 791 19.24 35.85 31.47
C ASP A 791 18.53 35.81 32.84
N ARG A 792 19.16 35.62 34.00
CA ARG A 792 18.40 35.33 35.25
C ARG A 792 17.71 36.50 35.97
N GLY A 793 16.94 37.33 35.26
CA GLY A 793 15.98 38.22 35.91
C GLY A 793 16.61 39.29 36.83
N PRO A 794 15.87 39.84 37.82
CA PRO A 794 16.08 41.20 38.33
C PRO A 794 17.33 41.46 39.21
N THR A 795 18.16 40.46 39.51
CA THR A 795 19.28 40.61 40.47
C THR A 795 20.68 40.68 39.84
N GLY A 796 20.83 40.53 38.53
CA GLY A 796 22.12 40.74 37.85
C GLY A 796 23.10 39.54 37.90
N ASP A 797 23.68 39.29 36.72
CA ASP A 797 24.90 38.56 36.39
C ASP A 797 24.93 37.01 36.50
N TYR A 798 24.71 36.32 35.37
CA TYR A 798 25.24 34.97 35.09
C TYR A 798 25.36 34.67 33.58
N TRP A 799 26.38 33.89 33.16
CA TRP A 799 26.68 33.46 31.78
C TRP A 799 26.72 31.92 31.74
N GLY A 800 25.95 31.27 30.86
CA GLY A 800 25.63 29.84 30.97
C GLY A 800 26.68 28.81 30.52
N HIS A 801 27.74 29.21 29.80
CA HIS A 801 28.61 28.26 29.08
C HIS A 801 30.08 28.67 29.12
N TYR A 802 30.86 28.28 30.14
CA TYR A 802 32.23 28.77 30.37
C TYR A 802 33.35 28.11 29.54
N GLU A 803 33.04 27.42 28.44
CA GLU A 803 33.92 26.32 27.98
C GLU A 803 34.27 26.41 26.51
N GLY A 804 35.40 27.06 26.23
CA GLY A 804 36.05 27.03 24.93
C GLY A 804 36.86 28.29 24.60
N PRO A 805 37.38 28.40 23.37
CA PRO A 805 38.18 29.54 22.91
C PRO A 805 37.36 30.80 22.65
N VAL A 806 38.06 31.92 22.56
CA VAL A 806 37.52 33.22 22.13
C VAL A 806 38.34 33.72 20.94
N LEU A 807 37.66 34.21 19.90
CA LEU A 807 38.27 34.59 18.63
C LEU A 807 37.75 35.95 18.16
N ASP A 808 38.65 36.77 17.60
CA ASP A 808 38.27 38.05 16.99
C ASP A 808 38.78 38.16 15.55
N TYR A 809 37.86 38.51 14.66
CA TYR A 809 38.10 38.68 13.25
C TYR A 809 37.67 40.06 12.80
N LEU A 810 38.46 40.67 11.90
CA LEU A 810 38.03 41.83 11.14
C LEU A 810 37.66 41.38 9.72
N MET A 811 36.50 41.85 9.27
CA MET A 811 35.97 41.58 7.94
C MET A 811 35.80 42.89 7.21
N ARG A 812 36.37 43.03 6.02
CA ARG A 812 36.19 44.25 5.22
C ARG A 812 34.85 44.18 4.49
N CYS A 813 34.07 45.28 4.53
CA CYS A 813 32.77 45.33 3.88
C CYS A 813 32.84 45.60 2.36
N ASP A 814 33.99 46.03 1.84
CA ASP A 814 34.20 46.46 0.44
C ASP A 814 33.13 47.47 -0.04
N GLY A 815 32.80 48.44 0.82
CA GLY A 815 31.75 49.43 0.61
C GLY A 815 31.14 49.87 1.93
N ASP A 816 29.84 50.16 1.90
CA ASP A 816 29.07 50.59 3.07
C ASP A 816 28.61 49.38 3.91
N CYS A 817 29.10 49.27 5.15
CA CYS A 817 28.70 48.20 6.05
C CYS A 817 27.20 48.27 6.42
N THR A 818 26.52 49.40 6.27
CA THR A 818 25.06 49.50 6.46
C THR A 818 24.25 48.83 5.33
N GLN A 819 24.91 48.35 4.28
CA GLN A 819 24.30 47.56 3.20
C GLN A 819 24.95 46.18 3.04
N PHE A 820 25.82 45.79 3.97
CA PHE A 820 26.58 44.55 3.85
C PHE A 820 25.71 43.33 4.20
N TYR A 821 25.41 42.53 3.17
CA TYR A 821 24.76 41.22 3.25
C TYR A 821 25.77 40.12 2.89
N SER A 822 25.89 39.10 3.73
CA SER A 822 26.85 37.99 3.53
C SER A 822 26.38 36.92 2.55
N SER A 823 25.16 37.02 2.00
CA SER A 823 24.45 35.98 1.23
C SER A 823 25.10 35.49 -0.07
N TYR A 824 26.31 35.97 -0.38
CA TYR A 824 27.07 35.63 -1.58
C TYR A 824 28.51 35.15 -1.31
N GLY A 825 28.88 34.85 -0.06
CA GLY A 825 30.14 34.17 0.27
C GLY A 825 31.46 34.95 0.04
N ASN A 826 31.39 36.25 -0.23
CA ASN A 826 32.57 37.07 -0.59
C ASN A 826 33.26 37.79 0.57
N ALA A 827 32.77 37.65 1.81
CA ALA A 827 33.37 38.29 2.99
C ALA A 827 34.83 37.86 3.17
N ARG A 828 35.75 38.83 3.19
CA ARG A 828 37.19 38.60 3.42
C ARG A 828 37.52 38.91 4.87
N VAL A 829 38.08 37.93 5.56
CA VAL A 829 38.33 37.96 6.99
C VAL A 829 39.81 37.76 7.30
N TYR A 830 40.25 38.36 8.39
CA TYR A 830 41.54 38.07 8.98
C TYR A 830 41.41 38.04 10.50
N LYS A 831 42.10 37.08 11.12
CA LYS A 831 42.09 36.89 12.57
C LYS A 831 43.04 37.89 13.21
N ILE A 832 42.54 38.69 14.15
CA ILE A 832 43.33 39.72 14.83
C ILE A 832 43.67 39.36 16.27
N TRP A 833 42.89 38.48 16.89
CA TRP A 833 43.14 38.00 18.23
C TRP A 833 42.54 36.61 18.43
N GLN A 834 43.15 35.83 19.33
CA GLN A 834 42.64 34.54 19.76
C GLN A 834 43.13 34.22 21.17
N ALA A 835 42.30 33.52 21.96
CA ALA A 835 42.71 32.83 23.17
C ALA A 835 42.00 31.48 23.28
N GLY A 836 42.69 30.48 23.83
CA GLY A 836 42.20 29.10 23.95
C GLY A 836 42.25 28.61 25.40
N LEU A 837 42.59 27.33 25.58
CA LEU A 837 42.83 26.74 26.90
C LEU A 837 44.24 27.11 27.40
N ASP A 838 44.34 27.69 28.59
CA ASP A 838 45.61 27.81 29.31
C ASP A 838 45.74 26.65 30.30
N SER A 839 46.46 25.60 29.89
CA SER A 839 46.71 24.42 30.70
C SER A 839 47.65 24.67 31.89
N SER A 840 48.35 25.82 31.92
CA SER A 840 49.27 26.17 33.00
C SER A 840 48.56 26.75 34.23
N GLN A 841 47.32 27.20 34.06
CA GLN A 841 46.50 27.74 35.13
C GLN A 841 45.49 26.71 35.63
N ALA A 842 45.37 26.63 36.96
CA ALA A 842 44.47 25.68 37.60
C ALA A 842 43.01 26.01 37.26
N ARG A 843 42.24 24.96 37.01
CA ARG A 843 40.80 25.10 36.83
C ARG A 843 40.16 25.53 38.16
N PRO A 844 39.32 26.56 38.15
CA PRO A 844 38.68 27.06 39.36
C PRO A 844 37.49 26.20 39.86
N ASP A 845 37.19 26.32 41.16
CA ASP A 845 36.17 25.54 41.89
C ASP A 845 34.73 25.85 41.41
N GLN A 846 33.86 24.82 41.35
CA GLN A 846 32.66 24.81 40.50
C GLN A 846 31.32 24.88 41.27
N GLY A 847 30.37 25.64 40.71
CA GLY A 847 28.94 25.51 41.00
C GLY A 847 28.25 24.41 40.15
N PHE A 848 26.96 24.21 40.42
CA PHE A 848 26.10 23.07 40.04
C PHE A 848 25.76 22.93 38.53
N TRP A 849 26.69 22.47 37.67
CA TRP A 849 26.35 22.04 36.28
C TRP A 849 27.09 20.76 35.83
N PRO A 850 26.41 19.72 35.28
CA PRO A 850 27.00 18.39 35.10
C PRO A 850 27.62 18.09 33.72
N SER A 851 27.55 19.01 32.75
CA SER A 851 27.78 18.70 31.32
C SER A 851 29.12 19.23 30.76
N ARG A 852 30.20 19.12 31.54
CA ARG A 852 31.52 19.67 31.17
C ARG A 852 32.43 18.57 30.59
N PRO A 853 33.21 18.81 29.53
CA PRO A 853 34.31 17.93 29.14
C PRO A 853 35.27 17.74 30.32
N SER A 854 35.72 16.50 30.58
CA SER A 854 36.69 16.20 31.64
C SER A 854 38.02 16.90 31.35
N GLY A 855 38.69 17.49 32.35
CA GLY A 855 40.05 18.05 32.16
C GLY A 855 40.48 19.20 33.09
N ASN A 856 41.80 19.45 33.13
CA ASN A 856 42.49 20.53 33.85
C ASN A 856 42.87 21.70 32.90
N GLY A 857 42.81 22.95 33.39
CA GLY A 857 43.18 24.16 32.64
C GLY A 857 42.12 25.27 32.75
N LEU A 858 42.51 26.53 32.53
CA LEU A 858 41.62 27.70 32.52
C LEU A 858 41.25 28.04 31.07
N TRP A 859 39.96 27.99 30.72
CA TRP A 859 39.51 28.43 29.40
C TRP A 859 39.54 29.95 29.25
N ALA A 860 39.77 30.43 28.03
CA ALA A 860 39.68 31.86 27.70
C ALA A 860 38.33 32.48 28.15
N MET A 861 37.22 31.75 28.01
CA MET A 861 35.91 32.21 28.50
C MET A 861 35.81 32.23 30.03
N ASP A 862 36.44 31.27 30.74
CA ASP A 862 36.51 31.28 32.20
C ASP A 862 37.29 32.53 32.67
N ASP A 863 38.43 32.83 32.04
CA ASP A 863 39.26 34.00 32.33
C ASP A 863 38.51 35.31 32.07
N MET A 864 37.87 35.43 30.90
CA MET A 864 37.08 36.60 30.50
C MET A 864 35.92 36.87 31.46
N SER A 865 35.30 35.81 31.99
CA SER A 865 34.25 35.93 33.00
C SER A 865 34.77 36.35 34.38
N ARG A 866 35.99 35.97 34.75
CA ARG A 866 36.53 36.13 36.12
C ARG A 866 37.35 37.39 36.31
N ASN A 867 38.28 37.65 35.38
CA ASN A 867 39.30 38.67 35.53
C ASN A 867 38.91 40.01 34.88
N TYR A 868 37.82 40.03 34.08
CA TYR A 868 37.38 41.23 33.36
C TYR A 868 35.91 41.62 33.56
N GLY A 869 35.20 40.99 34.51
CA GLY A 869 33.88 41.45 34.95
C GLY A 869 32.82 41.53 33.84
N SER A 870 32.89 40.62 32.85
CA SER A 870 32.04 40.54 31.65
C SER A 870 32.45 41.42 30.46
N TRP A 871 33.63 42.06 30.45
CA TRP A 871 34.14 42.83 29.31
C TRP A 871 35.26 42.11 28.55
N HIS A 872 35.11 41.90 27.25
CA HIS A 872 36.20 41.51 26.35
C HIS A 872 36.80 42.73 25.68
N THR A 873 38.13 42.84 25.58
CA THR A 873 38.80 43.97 24.93
C THR A 873 39.59 43.52 23.72
N VAL A 874 39.28 44.10 22.56
CA VAL A 874 39.94 43.83 21.28
C VAL A 874 40.66 45.09 20.83
N THR A 875 41.95 45.00 20.50
CA THR A 875 42.68 46.11 19.88
C THR A 875 42.66 45.97 18.36
N ILE A 876 42.22 47.02 17.65
CA ILE A 876 42.32 47.07 16.19
C ILE A 876 43.79 47.21 15.81
N PRO A 877 44.38 46.35 14.96
CA PRO A 877 45.79 46.45 14.60
C PRO A 877 46.15 47.83 14.04
N GLU A 878 47.27 48.42 14.48
CA GLU A 878 47.69 49.78 14.08
C GLU A 878 47.90 49.94 12.57
N SER A 879 48.25 48.84 11.88
CA SER A 879 48.47 48.81 10.44
C SER A 879 47.18 48.54 9.64
N THR A 880 46.00 48.59 10.26
CA THR A 880 44.72 48.35 9.57
C THR A 880 44.45 49.50 8.59
N PRO A 881 44.24 49.23 7.28
CA PRO A 881 43.90 50.26 6.31
C PRO A 881 42.58 50.95 6.63
N GLU A 882 42.47 52.23 6.27
CA GLU A 882 41.23 52.99 6.40
C GLU A 882 40.08 52.33 5.60
N GLY A 883 38.89 52.30 6.20
CA GLY A 883 37.68 51.78 5.57
C GLY A 883 36.65 51.25 6.58
N GLN A 884 35.53 50.75 6.08
CA GLN A 884 34.51 50.14 6.92
C GLN A 884 34.71 48.61 7.06
N TYR A 885 34.56 48.13 8.29
CA TYR A 885 34.77 46.76 8.69
C TYR A 885 33.65 46.26 9.60
N ILE A 886 33.48 44.94 9.64
CA ILE A 886 32.75 44.24 10.69
C ILE A 886 33.78 43.56 11.60
N LEU A 887 33.78 43.94 12.87
CA LEU A 887 34.45 43.17 13.92
C LEU A 887 33.52 42.03 14.33
N ARG A 888 33.92 40.79 14.08
CA ARG A 888 33.29 39.60 14.64
C ARG A 888 34.07 39.17 15.87
N HIS A 889 33.43 39.24 17.01
CA HIS A 889 33.86 38.65 18.27
C HIS A 889 33.11 37.33 18.47
N GLU A 890 33.80 36.22 18.68
CA GLU A 890 33.21 34.90 18.69
C GLU A 890 33.59 34.09 19.93
N LEU A 891 32.58 33.45 20.50
CA LEU A 891 32.70 32.51 21.62
C LEU A 891 32.33 31.12 21.11
N ILE A 892 33.21 30.12 21.26
CA ILE A 892 32.93 28.73 20.87
C ILE A 892 32.68 27.87 22.10
N ASN A 893 31.50 27.27 22.22
CA ASN A 893 31.16 26.34 23.28
C ASN A 893 31.47 24.89 22.86
N LEU A 894 32.25 24.19 23.68
CA LEU A 894 32.70 22.81 23.44
C LEU A 894 31.92 21.76 24.24
N SER A 895 30.90 22.14 25.03
CA SER A 895 30.19 21.22 25.94
C SER A 895 29.49 20.04 25.24
N SER A 896 29.21 20.14 23.95
CA SER A 896 28.54 19.11 23.12
C SER A 896 29.45 18.48 22.07
N ALA A 897 30.77 18.72 22.14
CA ALA A 897 31.71 18.27 21.12
C ALA A 897 32.21 16.82 21.31
N ASP A 898 32.02 16.22 22.50
CA ASP A 898 32.41 14.83 22.79
C ASP A 898 31.30 13.79 22.51
N ASP A 899 30.07 14.20 22.18
CA ASP A 899 28.90 13.32 21.97
C ASP A 899 28.59 13.13 20.47
N LEU A 900 29.36 12.25 19.80
CA LEU A 900 29.27 11.99 18.36
C LEU A 900 28.04 11.14 17.96
N ASP A 901 27.43 10.43 18.90
CA ASP A 901 26.27 9.56 18.64
C ASP A 901 24.94 10.32 18.81
N GLY A 902 24.95 11.41 19.58
CA GLY A 902 23.80 12.27 19.84
C GLY A 902 22.76 11.61 20.75
N THR A 903 22.07 12.43 21.54
CA THR A 903 20.92 12.01 22.35
C THR A 903 19.67 12.83 22.01
N ALA A 904 18.52 12.49 22.60
CA ALA A 904 17.30 13.30 22.49
C ALA A 904 17.46 14.73 23.08
N GLU A 905 18.53 14.95 23.86
CA GLU A 905 18.88 16.18 24.56
C GLU A 905 20.00 16.96 23.82
N THR A 906 20.81 16.29 22.98
CA THR A 906 21.93 16.85 22.20
C THR A 906 21.93 16.31 20.76
N PRO A 907 21.42 17.04 19.75
CA PRO A 907 21.48 16.58 18.36
C PRO A 907 22.94 16.43 17.91
N ILE A 908 23.28 15.25 17.37
CA ILE A 908 24.57 14.79 16.77
C ILE A 908 25.72 15.82 16.85
N GLY A 909 26.79 15.48 17.58
CA GLY A 909 27.83 16.38 18.11
C GLY A 909 28.64 17.28 17.18
N GLY A 910 29.16 18.34 17.82
CA GLY A 910 30.05 19.38 17.30
C GLY A 910 30.03 20.62 18.21
N PRO A 911 31.03 21.52 18.12
CA PRO A 911 31.06 22.76 18.90
C PRO A 911 30.01 23.77 18.39
N GLN A 912 29.58 24.65 19.28
CA GLN A 912 28.61 25.71 18.98
C GLN A 912 29.31 27.07 18.91
N TYR A 913 29.04 27.85 17.87
CA TYR A 913 29.77 29.07 17.56
C TYR A 913 28.88 30.30 17.77
N TYR A 914 29.24 31.21 18.68
CA TYR A 914 28.43 32.38 19.06
C TYR A 914 29.09 33.69 18.57
N PRO A 915 28.83 34.13 17.32
CA PRO A 915 29.38 35.38 16.80
C PRO A 915 28.58 36.61 17.25
N ALA A 916 29.28 37.67 17.64
CA ALA A 916 28.76 39.02 17.85
C ALA A 916 29.47 39.98 16.89
N CYS A 917 28.70 40.72 16.09
CA CYS A 917 29.24 41.58 15.04
C CYS A 917 29.06 43.07 15.34
N VAL A 918 30.11 43.86 15.17
CA VAL A 918 30.12 45.31 15.37
C VAL A 918 30.59 46.03 14.10
N GLN A 919 29.79 46.97 13.58
CA GLN A 919 30.12 47.79 12.41
C GLN A 919 31.07 48.94 12.81
N LEU A 920 32.24 48.98 12.18
CA LEU A 920 33.30 49.93 12.47
C LEU A 920 33.69 50.70 11.20
N ASN A 921 33.95 52.00 11.35
CA ASN A 921 34.62 52.82 10.35
C ASN A 921 36.03 53.12 10.89
N VAL A 922 37.01 52.38 10.38
CA VAL A 922 38.40 52.43 10.87
C VAL A 922 39.14 53.53 10.13
N LYS A 923 39.74 54.47 10.88
CA LYS A 923 40.66 55.49 10.39
C LYS A 923 42.10 55.02 10.56
N ALA A 924 42.98 55.34 9.61
CA ALA A 924 44.39 54.98 9.73
C ALA A 924 45.06 55.69 10.91
N LYS A 925 46.04 55.03 11.55
CA LYS A 925 46.82 55.64 12.64
C LYS A 925 47.91 56.54 12.05
N ASP A 926 47.98 57.78 12.53
CA ASP A 926 49.01 58.73 12.10
C ASP A 926 50.43 58.16 12.33
N GLY A 927 51.26 58.20 11.28
CA GLY A 927 52.65 57.76 11.33
C GLY A 927 52.87 56.24 11.25
N VAL A 928 51.83 55.43 11.00
CA VAL A 928 51.93 53.99 10.76
C VAL A 928 51.50 53.66 9.33
N ASP A 929 52.37 53.01 8.56
CA ASP A 929 52.03 52.58 7.21
C ASP A 929 51.01 51.42 7.25
N PRO A 930 49.84 51.54 6.59
CA PRO A 930 48.86 50.47 6.55
C PRO A 930 49.38 49.28 5.73
N ILE A 931 49.14 48.06 6.23
CA ILE A 931 49.53 46.81 5.56
C ILE A 931 48.27 45.98 5.31
N TRP A 932 48.08 45.55 4.06
CA TRP A 932 47.01 44.61 3.69
C TRP A 932 47.22 43.26 4.37
N ALA A 933 46.24 42.84 5.17
CA ALA A 933 46.22 41.53 5.79
C ALA A 933 45.92 40.42 4.73
N PRO A 934 46.25 39.15 5.01
CA PRO A 934 45.86 38.03 4.15
C PRO A 934 44.33 37.91 4.03
N GLU A 935 43.79 37.93 2.82
CA GLU A 935 42.34 37.92 2.55
C GLU A 935 41.76 36.50 2.48
N THR A 936 41.31 35.97 3.62
CA THR A 936 40.72 34.61 3.68
C THR A 936 39.20 34.70 3.51
N PRO A 937 38.55 33.86 2.67
CA PRO A 937 37.09 33.81 2.61
C PRO A 937 36.49 33.39 3.95
N ALA A 938 35.37 33.99 4.36
CA ALA A 938 34.77 33.70 5.67
C ALA A 938 34.38 32.21 5.85
N ARG A 939 33.86 31.58 4.80
CA ARG A 939 33.52 30.14 4.79
C ARG A 939 34.74 29.21 4.83
N SER A 940 35.96 29.75 4.74
CA SER A 940 37.21 29.00 4.92
C SER A 940 37.76 29.11 6.34
N MET A 941 37.08 29.83 7.24
CA MET A 941 37.43 29.83 8.67
C MET A 941 37.18 28.47 9.32
N TYR A 942 36.15 27.75 8.87
CA TYR A 942 35.76 26.45 9.40
C TYR A 942 35.35 25.53 8.25
N SER A 943 35.82 24.29 8.27
CA SER A 943 35.22 23.19 7.50
C SER A 943 34.26 22.41 8.37
N THR A 944 33.32 21.68 7.75
CA THR A 944 32.48 20.72 8.47
C THR A 944 33.29 19.64 9.18
N GLY A 945 34.54 19.38 8.76
CA GLY A 945 35.46 18.46 9.46
C GLY A 945 36.09 19.07 10.72
N ASP A 946 36.39 20.37 10.70
CA ASP A 946 36.91 21.11 11.87
C ASP A 946 35.93 21.10 13.04
N ALA A 947 34.64 21.05 12.69
CA ALA A 947 33.52 21.16 13.62
C ALA A 947 33.00 19.80 14.12
N ILE A 948 33.58 18.66 13.74
CA ILE A 948 33.18 17.34 14.27
C ILE A 948 34.20 16.80 15.27
N VAL A 949 35.52 17.06 15.12
CA VAL A 949 36.55 16.51 16.04
C VAL A 949 37.84 17.33 16.14
N ASN A 950 38.03 18.39 15.33
CA ASN A 950 39.38 18.89 15.03
C ASN A 950 39.79 20.18 15.75
N ILE A 951 38.85 20.86 16.41
CA ILE A 951 39.19 22.04 17.21
C ILE A 951 39.96 21.66 18.49
N TYR A 952 39.81 20.44 18.99
CA TYR A 952 40.61 19.94 20.11
C TYR A 952 40.81 18.42 20.07
N THR A 953 41.85 17.93 20.74
CA THR A 953 42.16 16.51 20.86
C THR A 953 41.88 16.05 22.30
N PRO A 954 40.90 15.15 22.53
CA PRO A 954 40.64 14.60 23.86
C PRO A 954 41.72 13.57 24.24
N GLY A 955 42.10 13.54 25.52
CA GLY A 955 43.02 12.60 26.12
C GLY A 955 42.63 12.17 27.55
N PRO A 956 43.40 11.27 28.19
CA PRO A 956 42.99 10.55 29.41
C PRO A 956 42.70 11.44 30.62
N ASP A 957 43.35 12.60 30.69
CA ASP A 957 43.24 13.59 31.79
C ASP A 957 42.62 14.93 31.31
N GLY A 958 42.00 14.93 30.12
CA GLY A 958 41.34 16.08 29.51
C GLY A 958 41.83 16.43 28.11
N ILE A 959 41.73 17.69 27.70
CA ILE A 959 42.16 18.12 26.35
C ILE A 959 43.68 18.18 26.27
N GLU A 960 44.27 17.40 25.34
CA GLU A 960 45.71 17.33 25.13
C GLU A 960 46.24 18.38 24.17
N ASN A 961 45.44 18.76 23.16
CA ASN A 961 45.81 19.74 22.14
C ASN A 961 44.58 20.49 21.61
N PHE A 962 44.79 21.66 21.03
CA PHE A 962 43.74 22.53 20.49
C PHE A 962 44.21 23.20 19.20
N ASP A 963 43.39 23.18 18.15
CA ASP A 963 43.66 23.89 16.90
C ASP A 963 42.61 24.97 16.63
N ILE A 964 43.07 26.21 16.41
CA ILE A 964 42.19 27.35 16.15
C ILE A 964 42.12 27.54 14.64
N PRO A 965 40.97 27.21 14.02
CA PRO A 965 40.86 27.25 12.58
C PRO A 965 40.84 28.71 12.07
N GLY A 966 41.01 28.87 10.76
CA GLY A 966 41.13 30.19 10.11
C GLY A 966 42.56 30.70 9.91
N PRO A 967 42.71 31.92 9.35
CA PRO A 967 44.02 32.47 8.99
C PRO A 967 44.91 32.69 10.22
N ALA A 968 46.23 32.76 10.03
CA ALA A 968 47.14 33.13 11.12
C ALA A 968 46.79 34.52 11.68
N VAL A 969 46.98 34.70 12.99
CA VAL A 969 46.81 36.00 13.65
C VAL A 969 47.70 37.03 12.96
N VAL A 970 47.14 38.19 12.61
CA VAL A 970 47.90 39.30 12.03
C VAL A 970 48.91 39.80 13.06
N ASN A 971 50.16 39.33 12.94
CA ASN A 971 51.24 39.70 13.86
C ASN A 971 51.91 40.99 13.37
N THR A 972 51.79 42.06 14.15
CA THR A 972 52.30 43.41 13.84
C THR A 972 53.79 43.60 14.13
N VAL A 973 54.52 42.56 14.54
CA VAL A 973 55.97 42.70 14.82
C VAL A 973 56.79 42.51 13.53
N ASN A 974 57.15 43.65 12.94
CA ASN A 974 58.21 43.90 11.94
C ASN A 974 59.07 42.69 11.49
N ARG A 975 58.90 42.21 10.23
CA ARG A 975 60.00 41.97 9.24
C ARG A 975 59.54 41.37 7.90
N LYS A 976 59.51 42.23 6.86
CA LYS A 976 60.05 42.10 5.47
C LYS A 976 59.93 40.80 4.63
N ARG A 977 59.29 39.70 5.07
CA ARG A 977 59.20 38.44 4.27
C ARG A 977 57.85 38.19 3.59
N SER A 978 56.75 38.75 4.10
CA SER A 978 55.38 38.53 3.59
C SER A 978 55.08 39.26 2.28
N ALA A 979 55.69 40.44 2.04
CA ALA A 979 55.52 41.21 0.80
C ALA A 979 55.94 40.45 -0.48
N ARG A 980 56.96 39.60 -0.41
CA ARG A 980 57.41 38.77 -1.55
C ARG A 980 56.47 37.62 -1.91
N ARG A 981 55.57 37.21 -1.00
CA ARG A 981 54.55 36.19 -1.27
C ARG A 981 53.34 36.81 -1.96
N PHE A 982 52.99 38.04 -1.59
CA PHE A 982 52.00 38.87 -2.29
C PHE A 982 52.45 39.20 -3.73
N GLU A 983 53.74 39.45 -3.93
CA GLU A 983 54.35 39.64 -5.26
C GLU A 983 54.21 38.41 -6.19
N ARG A 984 54.08 37.19 -5.64
CA ARG A 984 53.73 35.98 -6.41
C ARG A 984 52.24 35.86 -6.71
N HIS A 985 51.38 36.41 -5.86
CA HIS A 985 49.93 36.47 -6.09
C HIS A 985 49.60 37.48 -7.19
N ALA A 986 50.21 38.66 -7.15
CA ALA A 986 50.13 39.68 -8.20
C ALA A 986 50.68 39.18 -9.56
N LYS A 987 51.70 38.30 -9.56
CA LYS A 987 52.19 37.65 -10.79
C LYS A 987 51.25 36.56 -11.32
N ARG A 988 50.39 35.97 -10.50
CA ARG A 988 49.35 35.01 -10.92
C ARG A 988 48.14 35.72 -11.52
N GLU A 989 47.78 36.88 -11.00
CA GLU A 989 46.75 37.73 -11.62
C GLU A 989 47.23 38.33 -12.95
N ALA A 990 48.51 38.69 -13.06
CA ALA A 990 49.13 39.07 -14.34
C ALA A 990 49.19 37.92 -15.38
N PHE A 991 49.10 36.64 -14.94
CA PHE A 991 48.99 35.47 -15.82
C PHE A 991 47.55 35.27 -16.33
N ALA A 992 46.54 35.63 -15.55
CA ALA A 992 45.12 35.60 -15.93
C ALA A 992 44.70 36.76 -16.86
N GLN A 993 45.53 37.79 -17.00
CA GLN A 993 45.31 38.89 -17.97
C GLN A 993 46.01 38.69 -19.31
N LYS A 994 46.78 37.60 -19.49
CA LYS A 994 47.48 37.28 -20.75
C LYS A 994 47.11 35.94 -21.37
N HIS A 995 46.13 35.23 -20.82
CA HIS A 995 45.55 34.00 -21.37
C HIS A 995 44.03 34.01 -21.28
#